data_AF-A0A819LIH7-F1
#
_entry.id   AF-A0A819LIH7-F1
#
_cell.length_a   1.000
_cell.length_b   1.000
_cell.length_c   1.000
_cell.angle_alpha   90.00
_cell.angle_beta   90.00
_cell.angle_gamma   90.00
#
_symmetry.space_group_name_H-M   'P 1'
#
loop_
_entity.id
_entity.type
_entity.pdbx_description
1 polymer ?
#
loop_
_entity_poly.entity_id
_entity_poly.type
_entity_poly.pdbx_seq_one_letter_code
_entity_poly.pdbx_strand_id
1 'polypeptide(L)'
;RTKLRPWFRYLKLFVTALAKLPVAPRQTVWRGVRKDHSAEYPPGDEVTWWAFSSCTTSLSVLESDLYLGNTGTRTLFSVETINGRTIRAHSHFVTEDEILLLPGTYFQVKSQISPAPDLHIVHLQQKIPPHVLLEPPFEGAELIPFSESDRLSRPRIKEPEELDDSRPWYTKKRILSVIAAVVALIILAIILGSVLGTQKKHTAQTTSTSTPTLTTTFSSIYYNGSAPDPVSVADAFYAFDGTTNDLYSLRNGAVAGGPVSYIQGYVPYGQAIVLNQSNTTQINIQPAFNLTTNSNFTIEGFFMLQKTQLNATLIQLAPNIMLNLVNGVLFASIGLNTSIVGTSVLSTQNWLHISFVYYATKQTATISIDGIVEATNSSVKLGISANNTNSVIIIGAGFQGYIDQLSISLIAKTQDVIQWDATIAAYYRLDFQWTLDSGPNGLNASGVDVNTIFGWRYDALNFNASDASFQANGFTALGTPQQAFSVALWVRAETRSGVFLTVANPYTCLLVLGLQNDGNKIVAYLPNATATGAGVNIVGPQMPINAWTHVAFTWSSTNFAKLYTSALLANVGVDATTLNNVRGGNNSAPMTVTLGNYSGSANCQGIQGVNVSQTFMGSLDEVFVFAREAQQGDLQQIIQTLPS
;
A
#
# COMPACT_ATOMS: atom_id res chain seq x y z
N ARG A 1 -23.26 -22.75 -10.81
CA ARG A 1 -24.08 -22.21 -9.69
C ARG A 1 -23.44 -22.46 -8.31
N THR A 2 -23.21 -23.69 -7.86
CA THR A 2 -22.60 -23.97 -6.53
C THR A 2 -21.26 -23.27 -6.28
N LYS A 3 -20.36 -23.25 -7.27
CA LYS A 3 -19.07 -22.53 -7.22
C LYS A 3 -19.18 -21.03 -6.93
N LEU A 4 -20.34 -20.39 -7.14
CA LEU A 4 -20.57 -18.97 -6.84
C LEU A 4 -20.99 -18.72 -5.38
N ARG A 5 -21.41 -19.74 -4.62
CA ARG A 5 -21.92 -19.57 -3.24
C ARG A 5 -20.93 -18.86 -2.28
N PRO A 6 -19.62 -19.14 -2.28
CA PRO A 6 -18.67 -18.39 -1.42
C PRO A 6 -18.71 -16.89 -1.71
N TRP A 7 -18.84 -16.53 -2.98
CA TRP A 7 -18.81 -15.17 -3.49
C TRP A 7 -20.11 -14.38 -3.26
N PHE A 8 -21.20 -15.00 -2.79
CA PHE A 8 -22.50 -14.32 -2.64
C PHE A 8 -22.45 -13.09 -1.74
N ARG A 9 -21.62 -13.08 -0.69
CA ARG A 9 -21.46 -11.90 0.18
C ARG A 9 -20.78 -10.74 -0.56
N TYR A 10 -19.69 -11.03 -1.26
CA TYR A 10 -18.97 -10.07 -2.11
C TYR A 10 -19.87 -9.54 -3.24
N LEU A 11 -20.49 -10.44 -4.01
CA LEU A 11 -21.38 -10.09 -5.11
C LEU A 11 -22.57 -9.22 -4.64
N LYS A 12 -23.16 -9.53 -3.47
CA LYS A 12 -24.20 -8.68 -2.89
C LYS A 12 -23.67 -7.28 -2.55
N LEU A 13 -22.52 -7.18 -1.90
CA LEU A 13 -21.90 -5.90 -1.57
C LEU A 13 -21.58 -5.09 -2.83
N PHE A 14 -20.96 -5.72 -3.82
CA PHE A 14 -20.52 -5.09 -5.06
C PHE A 14 -21.70 -4.60 -5.92
N VAL A 15 -22.73 -5.44 -6.13
CA VAL A 15 -23.97 -5.01 -6.81
C VAL A 15 -24.69 -3.90 -6.02
N THR A 16 -24.66 -3.93 -4.68
CA THR A 16 -25.21 -2.86 -3.83
C THR A 16 -24.46 -1.53 -4.01
N ALA A 17 -23.13 -1.58 -4.17
CA ALA A 17 -22.32 -0.38 -4.44
C ALA A 17 -22.61 0.17 -5.85
N LEU A 18 -22.57 -0.69 -6.88
CA LEU A 18 -22.85 -0.33 -8.28
C LEU A 18 -24.27 0.21 -8.48
N ALA A 19 -25.25 -0.27 -7.71
CA ALA A 19 -26.62 0.25 -7.70
C ALA A 19 -26.71 1.70 -7.20
N LYS A 20 -25.76 2.14 -6.37
CA LYS A 20 -25.68 3.52 -5.84
C LYS A 20 -24.82 4.46 -6.69
N LEU A 21 -24.04 3.93 -7.64
CA LEU A 21 -23.27 4.76 -8.57
C LEU A 21 -24.18 5.38 -9.64
N PRO A 22 -23.89 6.61 -10.09
CA PRO A 22 -24.58 7.22 -11.22
C PRO A 22 -24.56 6.30 -12.46
N VAL A 23 -25.70 6.22 -13.13
CA VAL A 23 -25.80 5.57 -14.44
C VAL A 23 -25.10 6.46 -15.46
N ALA A 24 -24.19 5.91 -16.24
CA ALA A 24 -23.55 6.66 -17.33
C ALA A 24 -24.59 7.02 -18.40
N PRO A 25 -24.45 8.16 -19.10
CA PRO A 25 -25.26 8.48 -20.26
C PRO A 25 -25.19 7.37 -21.33
N ARG A 26 -26.23 7.26 -22.17
CA ARG A 26 -26.21 6.35 -23.32
C ARG A 26 -25.06 6.72 -24.24
N GLN A 27 -24.15 5.77 -24.45
CA GLN A 27 -22.92 5.98 -25.24
C GLN A 27 -22.38 4.64 -25.76
N THR A 28 -21.45 4.70 -26.71
CA THR A 28 -20.68 3.52 -27.15
C THR A 28 -19.47 3.35 -26.24
N VAL A 29 -19.28 2.12 -25.74
CA VAL A 29 -18.11 1.70 -24.96
C VAL A 29 -17.43 0.52 -25.66
N TRP A 30 -16.15 0.33 -25.38
CA TRP A 30 -15.27 -0.59 -26.09
C TRP A 30 -14.66 -1.61 -25.14
N ARG A 31 -14.53 -2.86 -25.59
CA ARG A 31 -13.90 -3.94 -24.82
C ARG A 31 -13.05 -4.82 -25.74
N GLY A 32 -11.76 -4.93 -25.45
CA GLY A 32 -10.85 -5.84 -26.16
C GLY A 32 -10.72 -7.20 -25.48
N VAL A 33 -10.55 -8.26 -26.28
CA VAL A 33 -10.24 -9.62 -25.81
C VAL A 33 -9.20 -10.26 -26.74
N ARG A 34 -8.15 -10.87 -26.18
CA ARG A 34 -7.05 -11.54 -26.90
C ARG A 34 -7.40 -12.95 -27.41
N LYS A 35 -8.55 -13.07 -28.07
CA LYS A 35 -9.03 -14.29 -28.72
C LYS A 35 -10.05 -13.92 -29.80
N ASP A 36 -10.19 -14.73 -30.84
CA ASP A 36 -11.38 -14.71 -31.70
C ASP A 36 -12.59 -15.27 -30.94
N HIS A 37 -13.64 -14.46 -30.88
CA HIS A 37 -14.96 -14.80 -30.38
C HIS A 37 -16.06 -14.57 -31.42
N SER A 38 -15.74 -14.14 -32.65
CA SER A 38 -16.73 -13.76 -33.68
C SER A 38 -17.78 -14.85 -33.95
N ALA A 39 -17.36 -16.12 -33.96
CA ALA A 39 -18.25 -17.28 -34.10
C ALA A 39 -19.30 -17.42 -32.97
N GLU A 40 -19.10 -16.80 -31.81
CA GLU A 40 -20.05 -16.78 -30.68
C GLU A 40 -21.08 -15.63 -30.81
N TYR A 41 -20.92 -14.72 -31.77
CA TYR A 41 -21.77 -13.53 -31.97
C TYR A 41 -22.21 -13.38 -33.43
N PRO A 42 -23.04 -14.29 -33.98
CA PRO A 42 -23.63 -14.12 -35.30
C PRO A 42 -24.59 -12.89 -35.33
N PRO A 43 -24.59 -12.06 -36.39
CA PRO A 43 -25.49 -10.91 -36.48
C PRO A 43 -26.98 -11.29 -36.46
N GLY A 44 -27.75 -10.55 -35.66
CA GLY A 44 -29.18 -10.78 -35.44
C GLY A 44 -29.50 -11.44 -34.10
N ASP A 45 -28.60 -12.27 -33.56
CA ASP A 45 -28.80 -13.02 -32.33
C ASP A 45 -28.87 -12.12 -31.08
N GLU A 46 -29.51 -12.64 -30.03
CA GLU A 46 -29.59 -12.00 -28.72
C GLU A 46 -28.76 -12.76 -27.69
N VAL A 47 -27.87 -12.04 -27.01
CA VAL A 47 -26.81 -12.61 -26.15
C VAL A 47 -26.82 -11.96 -24.77
N THR A 48 -26.46 -12.73 -23.73
CA THR A 48 -26.40 -12.25 -22.35
C THR A 48 -24.99 -12.37 -21.79
N TRP A 49 -24.39 -11.25 -21.38
CA TRP A 49 -23.14 -11.26 -20.62
C TRP A 49 -23.43 -11.46 -19.13
N TRP A 50 -23.24 -12.69 -18.65
CA TRP A 50 -23.48 -13.09 -17.26
C TRP A 50 -22.38 -12.66 -16.27
N ALA A 51 -21.25 -12.15 -16.76
CA ALA A 51 -20.16 -11.62 -15.96
C ALA A 51 -20.15 -10.09 -15.98
N PHE A 52 -19.57 -9.47 -14.94
CA PHE A 52 -19.20 -8.06 -15.00
C PHE A 52 -18.24 -7.85 -16.17
N SER A 53 -18.49 -6.83 -16.98
CA SER A 53 -17.68 -6.56 -18.17
C SER A 53 -17.16 -5.13 -18.14
N SER A 54 -15.88 -4.99 -17.82
CA SER A 54 -15.14 -3.73 -17.93
C SER A 54 -15.07 -3.29 -19.40
N CYS A 55 -15.34 -2.01 -19.64
CA CYS A 55 -15.29 -1.36 -20.94
C CYS A 55 -14.71 0.06 -20.78
N THR A 56 -14.14 0.62 -21.83
CA THR A 56 -13.62 2.00 -21.87
C THR A 56 -14.42 2.85 -22.86
N THR A 57 -14.53 4.17 -22.64
CA THR A 57 -14.97 5.11 -23.69
C THR A 57 -13.83 5.56 -24.60
N SER A 58 -12.57 5.29 -24.24
CA SER A 58 -11.37 5.73 -24.95
C SER A 58 -10.71 4.58 -25.72
N LEU A 59 -10.77 4.64 -27.06
CA LEU A 59 -10.16 3.63 -27.93
C LEU A 59 -8.64 3.52 -27.77
N SER A 60 -7.94 4.61 -27.41
CA SER A 60 -6.48 4.61 -27.26
C SER A 60 -6.00 3.72 -26.10
N VAL A 61 -6.85 3.46 -25.11
CA VAL A 61 -6.56 2.49 -24.03
C VAL A 61 -6.33 1.10 -24.60
N LEU A 62 -7.08 0.72 -25.64
CA LEU A 62 -7.03 -0.61 -26.22
C LEU A 62 -5.79 -0.85 -27.11
N GLU A 63 -5.08 0.19 -27.52
CA GLU A 63 -3.82 0.06 -28.28
C GLU A 63 -2.70 -0.60 -27.44
N SER A 64 -2.81 -0.51 -26.11
CA SER A 64 -1.88 -1.12 -25.16
C SER A 64 -1.85 -2.65 -25.23
N ASP A 65 -0.71 -3.21 -24.82
CA ASP A 65 -0.69 -4.58 -24.29
C ASP A 65 -1.55 -4.68 -23.00
N LEU A 66 -1.70 -5.89 -22.44
CA LEU A 66 -2.72 -6.27 -21.45
C LEU A 66 -4.15 -6.28 -22.04
N TYR A 67 -4.56 -5.20 -22.74
CA TYR A 67 -5.88 -5.06 -23.35
C TYR A 67 -5.95 -5.72 -24.74
N LEU A 68 -6.36 -4.98 -25.79
CA LEU A 68 -6.49 -5.54 -27.14
C LEU A 68 -5.10 -5.74 -27.77
N GLY A 69 -4.27 -4.69 -27.77
CA GLY A 69 -2.99 -4.65 -28.45
C GLY A 69 -3.10 -4.61 -29.97
N ASN A 70 -1.95 -4.48 -30.62
CA ASN A 70 -1.85 -4.31 -32.07
C ASN A 70 -1.50 -5.60 -32.85
N THR A 71 -1.30 -6.73 -32.17
CA THR A 71 -0.88 -8.00 -32.78
C THR A 71 -1.62 -9.20 -32.17
N GLY A 72 -1.74 -10.28 -32.95
CA GLY A 72 -2.31 -11.55 -32.50
C GLY A 72 -3.84 -11.58 -32.57
N THR A 73 -4.40 -12.79 -32.58
CA THR A 73 -5.84 -13.01 -32.79
C THR A 73 -6.68 -12.39 -31.66
N ARG A 74 -7.51 -11.40 -31.98
CA ARG A 74 -8.20 -10.57 -31.00
C ARG A 74 -9.58 -10.09 -31.47
N THR A 75 -10.49 -9.89 -30.53
CA THR A 75 -11.85 -9.37 -30.76
C THR A 75 -12.05 -8.04 -30.05
N LEU A 76 -12.51 -7.04 -30.80
CA LEU A 76 -12.96 -5.75 -30.28
C LEU A 76 -14.50 -5.70 -30.26
N PHE A 77 -15.08 -5.57 -29.08
CA PHE A 77 -16.51 -5.31 -28.91
C PHE A 77 -16.78 -3.81 -28.93
N SER A 78 -17.69 -3.39 -29.79
CA SER A 78 -18.27 -2.05 -29.85
C SER A 78 -19.69 -2.09 -29.28
N VAL A 79 -19.91 -1.52 -28.10
CA VAL A 79 -21.11 -1.76 -27.31
C VAL A 79 -21.89 -0.48 -27.06
N GLU A 80 -23.08 -0.33 -27.63
CA GLU A 80 -24.01 0.73 -27.25
C GLU A 80 -24.64 0.37 -25.90
N THR A 81 -24.28 1.08 -24.81
CA THR A 81 -24.80 0.80 -23.47
C THR A 81 -25.95 1.74 -23.06
N ILE A 82 -26.89 1.19 -22.29
CA ILE A 82 -28.04 1.90 -21.71
C ILE A 82 -27.82 2.24 -20.23
N ASN A 83 -27.12 1.38 -19.48
CA ASN A 83 -27.06 1.46 -18.01
C ASN A 83 -25.68 1.18 -17.40
N GLY A 84 -24.60 1.24 -18.19
CA GLY A 84 -23.23 1.10 -17.68
C GLY A 84 -22.96 2.01 -16.49
N ARG A 85 -22.16 1.54 -15.54
CA ARG A 85 -21.77 2.32 -14.36
C ARG A 85 -20.40 2.91 -14.58
N THR A 86 -20.26 4.24 -14.47
CA THR A 86 -18.93 4.83 -14.43
C THR A 86 -18.27 4.45 -13.13
N ILE A 87 -17.17 3.69 -13.23
CA ILE A 87 -16.34 3.31 -12.09
C ILE A 87 -15.00 4.02 -12.11
N ARG A 88 -14.78 4.99 -13.02
CA ARG A 88 -13.55 5.80 -13.11
C ARG A 88 -13.03 6.32 -11.77
N ALA A 89 -13.91 6.80 -10.89
CA ALA A 89 -13.54 7.32 -9.56
C ALA A 89 -13.23 6.23 -8.51
N HIS A 90 -13.38 4.96 -8.89
CA HIS A 90 -13.23 3.75 -8.07
C HIS A 90 -12.38 2.67 -8.78
N SER A 91 -11.77 3.02 -9.91
CA SER A 91 -10.95 2.13 -10.74
C SER A 91 -9.48 2.46 -10.50
N HIS A 92 -8.65 1.41 -10.50
CA HIS A 92 -7.20 1.55 -10.39
C HIS A 92 -6.62 2.34 -11.59
N PHE A 93 -7.26 2.25 -12.76
CA PHE A 93 -6.82 2.91 -13.99
C PHE A 93 -7.71 4.12 -14.33
N VAL A 94 -7.56 5.20 -13.56
CA VAL A 94 -8.39 6.44 -13.65
C VAL A 94 -8.37 7.10 -15.04
N THR A 95 -7.37 6.79 -15.86
CA THR A 95 -7.20 7.25 -17.25
C THR A 95 -8.07 6.51 -18.28
N GLU A 96 -8.71 5.41 -17.91
CA GLU A 96 -9.41 4.54 -18.87
C GLU A 96 -10.89 4.90 -19.08
N ASP A 97 -11.38 5.92 -18.37
CA ASP A 97 -12.81 6.32 -18.36
C ASP A 97 -13.73 5.10 -18.18
N GLU A 98 -13.37 4.22 -17.25
CA GLU A 98 -13.94 2.87 -17.16
C GLU A 98 -15.45 2.87 -16.87
N ILE A 99 -16.17 2.15 -17.73
CA ILE A 99 -17.60 1.86 -17.66
C ILE A 99 -17.78 0.37 -17.43
N LEU A 100 -18.31 0.00 -16.26
CA LEU A 100 -18.63 -1.38 -15.93
C LEU A 100 -20.04 -1.73 -16.36
N LEU A 101 -20.19 -2.78 -17.17
CA LEU A 101 -21.48 -3.39 -17.50
C LEU A 101 -21.83 -4.46 -16.45
N LEU A 102 -23.09 -4.47 -16.02
CA LEU A 102 -23.60 -5.36 -14.98
C LEU A 102 -23.75 -6.81 -15.47
N PRO A 103 -23.67 -7.82 -14.59
CA PRO A 103 -23.95 -9.20 -14.97
C PRO A 103 -25.43 -9.35 -15.34
N GLY A 104 -25.71 -10.16 -16.37
CA GLY A 104 -27.03 -10.24 -16.98
C GLY A 104 -27.32 -9.10 -17.95
N THR A 105 -26.31 -8.37 -18.44
CA THR A 105 -26.52 -7.38 -19.50
C THR A 105 -26.89 -8.09 -20.80
N TYR A 106 -28.00 -7.66 -21.40
CA TYR A 106 -28.60 -8.26 -22.58
C TYR A 106 -28.34 -7.42 -23.83
N PHE A 107 -27.95 -8.05 -24.93
CA PHE A 107 -27.61 -7.37 -26.17
C PHE A 107 -28.27 -8.04 -27.37
N GLN A 108 -28.47 -7.28 -28.44
CA GLN A 108 -28.58 -7.80 -29.79
C GLN A 108 -27.25 -7.59 -30.53
N VAL A 109 -26.77 -8.63 -31.22
CA VAL A 109 -25.65 -8.50 -32.15
C VAL A 109 -26.12 -7.77 -33.40
N LYS A 110 -25.55 -6.60 -33.69
CA LYS A 110 -25.91 -5.77 -34.84
C LYS A 110 -25.14 -6.15 -36.09
N SER A 111 -23.83 -6.32 -35.97
CA SER A 111 -22.94 -6.61 -37.09
C SER A 111 -21.60 -7.15 -36.60
N GLN A 112 -20.87 -7.79 -37.51
CA GLN A 112 -19.48 -8.19 -37.31
C GLN A 112 -18.66 -7.86 -38.55
N ILE A 113 -17.37 -7.57 -38.38
CA ILE A 113 -16.41 -7.34 -39.47
C ILE A 113 -15.02 -7.80 -39.04
N SER A 114 -14.24 -8.34 -39.97
CA SER A 114 -12.83 -8.73 -39.73
C SER A 114 -11.92 -7.91 -40.64
N PRO A 115 -11.53 -6.67 -40.25
CA PRO A 115 -10.74 -5.77 -41.11
C PRO A 115 -9.29 -6.23 -41.30
N ALA A 116 -8.78 -7.14 -40.47
CA ALA A 116 -7.49 -7.80 -40.63
C ALA A 116 -7.62 -9.30 -40.29
N PRO A 117 -6.69 -10.18 -40.74
CA PRO A 117 -6.78 -11.62 -40.49
C PRO A 117 -6.77 -12.02 -39.01
N ASP A 118 -6.26 -11.15 -38.13
CA ASP A 118 -6.11 -11.36 -36.69
C ASP A 118 -7.00 -10.42 -35.85
N LEU A 119 -7.81 -9.55 -36.46
CA LEU A 119 -8.70 -8.63 -35.76
C LEU A 119 -10.15 -8.82 -36.20
N HIS A 120 -11.00 -9.19 -35.24
CA HIS A 120 -12.44 -9.27 -35.39
C HIS A 120 -13.10 -8.11 -34.61
N ILE A 121 -14.14 -7.51 -35.15
CA ILE A 121 -14.93 -6.46 -34.50
C ILE A 121 -16.38 -6.91 -34.46
N VAL A 122 -16.99 -6.89 -33.27
CA VAL A 122 -18.38 -7.26 -33.03
C VAL A 122 -19.12 -6.04 -32.47
N HIS A 123 -20.20 -5.63 -33.12
CA HIS A 123 -21.03 -4.51 -32.67
C HIS A 123 -22.29 -5.03 -31.97
N LEU A 124 -22.47 -4.61 -30.71
CA LEU A 124 -23.55 -5.00 -29.82
C LEU A 124 -24.38 -3.77 -29.45
N GLN A 125 -25.71 -3.90 -29.52
CA GLN A 125 -26.62 -2.92 -28.93
C GLN A 125 -27.25 -3.50 -27.68
N GLN A 126 -27.08 -2.84 -26.54
CA GLN A 126 -27.74 -3.26 -25.31
C GLN A 126 -29.26 -3.10 -25.45
N LYS A 127 -30.02 -4.11 -24.98
CA LYS A 127 -31.47 -4.10 -24.89
C LYS A 127 -31.92 -4.25 -23.44
N ILE A 128 -33.14 -3.80 -23.15
CA ILE A 128 -33.84 -4.17 -21.92
C ILE A 128 -34.26 -5.65 -22.09
N PRO A 129 -33.90 -6.55 -21.16
CA PRO A 129 -34.27 -7.96 -21.28
C PRO A 129 -35.78 -8.16 -21.08
N PRO A 130 -36.39 -9.18 -21.71
CA PRO A 130 -37.83 -9.44 -21.62
C PRO A 130 -38.30 -9.95 -20.24
N HIS A 131 -37.36 -10.25 -19.34
CA HIS A 131 -37.61 -10.62 -17.95
C HIS A 131 -36.44 -10.15 -17.08
N VAL A 132 -36.63 -10.07 -15.75
CA VAL A 132 -35.60 -9.64 -14.81
C VAL A 132 -34.47 -10.69 -14.76
N LEU A 133 -33.30 -10.32 -15.26
CA LEU A 133 -32.08 -11.17 -15.24
C LEU A 133 -31.24 -10.98 -13.98
N LEU A 134 -31.35 -9.81 -13.33
CA LEU A 134 -30.66 -9.45 -12.10
C LEU A 134 -31.62 -8.64 -11.22
N GLU A 135 -31.94 -9.18 -10.04
CA GLU A 135 -32.81 -8.50 -9.07
C GLU A 135 -32.10 -7.30 -8.41
N PRO A 136 -32.79 -6.17 -8.19
CA PRO A 136 -32.25 -5.06 -7.43
C PRO A 136 -31.82 -5.45 -6.00
N PRO A 137 -30.67 -4.98 -5.50
CA PRO A 137 -30.13 -5.40 -4.20
C PRO A 137 -30.91 -4.86 -2.98
N PHE A 138 -31.77 -3.85 -3.18
CA PHE A 138 -32.66 -3.26 -2.18
C PHE A 138 -33.83 -2.54 -2.88
N GLU A 139 -34.91 -2.27 -2.14
CA GLU A 139 -36.07 -1.55 -2.65
C GLU A 139 -35.71 -0.12 -3.08
N GLY A 140 -36.15 0.29 -4.26
CA GLY A 140 -35.79 1.59 -4.86
C GLY A 140 -34.44 1.63 -5.60
N ALA A 141 -33.68 0.53 -5.65
CA ALA A 141 -32.46 0.46 -6.47
C ALA A 141 -32.78 0.31 -7.98
N GLU A 142 -32.36 1.28 -8.80
CA GLU A 142 -32.53 1.21 -10.27
C GLU A 142 -31.31 0.58 -10.95
N LEU A 143 -31.33 -0.73 -11.18
CA LEU A 143 -30.28 -1.39 -11.97
C LEU A 143 -30.44 -1.12 -13.47
N ILE A 144 -31.67 -1.18 -13.98
CA ILE A 144 -32.05 -0.93 -15.38
C ILE A 144 -33.05 0.25 -15.38
N PRO A 145 -32.84 1.31 -16.19
CA PRO A 145 -33.82 2.38 -16.30
C PRO A 145 -35.09 1.88 -17.01
N PHE A 146 -36.25 2.07 -16.37
CA PHE A 146 -37.56 1.67 -16.90
C PHE A 146 -37.87 2.33 -18.26
N SER A 147 -38.56 1.62 -19.16
CA SER A 147 -39.19 2.26 -20.32
C SER A 147 -40.38 3.12 -19.86
N GLU A 148 -40.69 4.18 -20.61
CA GLU A 148 -41.79 5.10 -20.24
C GLU A 148 -43.16 4.41 -20.12
N SER A 149 -43.36 3.32 -20.86
CA SER A 149 -44.54 2.46 -20.77
C SER A 149 -44.78 1.88 -19.37
N ASP A 150 -43.71 1.64 -18.61
CA ASP A 150 -43.75 0.96 -17.30
C ASP A 150 -43.91 1.94 -16.12
N ARG A 151 -43.83 3.25 -16.38
CA ARG A 151 -44.18 4.30 -15.40
C ARG A 151 -45.69 4.47 -15.22
N LEU A 152 -46.48 4.04 -16.20
CA LEU A 152 -47.95 4.19 -16.22
C LEU A 152 -48.69 3.05 -15.50
N SER A 153 -48.01 1.96 -15.15
CA SER A 153 -48.60 0.72 -14.62
C SER A 153 -48.52 0.57 -13.09
N ARG A 154 -47.75 1.41 -12.39
CA ARG A 154 -47.59 1.35 -10.92
C ARG A 154 -48.52 2.33 -10.19
N PRO A 155 -49.12 1.96 -9.04
CA PRO A 155 -49.88 2.90 -8.22
C PRO A 155 -48.96 4.01 -7.71
N ARG A 156 -49.34 5.28 -7.93
CA ARG A 156 -48.60 6.44 -7.43
C ARG A 156 -48.65 6.46 -5.90
N ILE A 157 -47.55 6.12 -5.24
CA ILE A 157 -47.33 6.44 -3.82
C ILE A 157 -47.44 7.96 -3.71
N LYS A 158 -48.25 8.45 -2.77
CA LYS A 158 -48.46 9.90 -2.60
C LYS A 158 -47.14 10.58 -2.28
N GLU A 159 -46.76 11.54 -3.11
CA GLU A 159 -45.73 12.53 -2.80
C GLU A 159 -46.18 13.30 -1.54
N PRO A 160 -45.27 13.59 -0.58
CA PRO A 160 -45.57 14.53 0.49
C PRO A 160 -45.76 15.94 -0.10
N GLU A 161 -46.59 16.74 0.58
CA GLU A 161 -47.10 18.04 0.10
C GLU A 161 -46.02 19.04 -0.30
N GLU A 162 -46.41 19.97 -1.19
CA GLU A 162 -45.59 21.04 -1.77
C GLU A 162 -44.83 21.84 -0.69
N LEU A 163 -43.51 21.91 -0.83
CA LEU A 163 -42.68 22.79 -0.02
C LEU A 163 -42.48 24.15 -0.73
N ASP A 164 -43.35 25.10 -0.38
CA ASP A 164 -43.32 26.55 -0.63
C ASP A 164 -42.03 27.12 -1.28
N ASP A 165 -42.17 27.60 -2.52
CA ASP A 165 -41.09 28.05 -3.42
C ASP A 165 -40.59 29.48 -3.13
N SER A 166 -40.23 29.76 -1.87
CA SER A 166 -39.96 31.12 -1.38
C SER A 166 -38.72 31.29 -0.46
N ARG A 167 -37.52 30.85 -0.90
CA ARG A 167 -36.26 31.16 -0.17
C ARG A 167 -35.13 31.76 -1.03
N PRO A 168 -34.51 32.93 -0.69
CA PRO A 168 -33.72 33.74 -1.63
C PRO A 168 -32.26 33.30 -1.86
N TRP A 169 -31.87 32.09 -1.43
CA TRP A 169 -30.46 31.68 -1.38
C TRP A 169 -29.99 30.97 -2.67
N TYR A 170 -30.91 30.41 -3.46
CA TYR A 170 -30.58 29.66 -4.68
C TYR A 170 -30.29 30.57 -5.89
N THR A 171 -31.02 31.67 -6.04
CA THR A 171 -30.79 32.68 -7.10
C THR A 171 -29.45 33.39 -6.98
N LYS A 172 -28.94 33.63 -5.76
CA LYS A 172 -27.63 34.28 -5.54
C LYS A 172 -26.44 33.47 -6.06
N LYS A 173 -26.44 32.13 -5.90
CA LYS A 173 -25.31 31.29 -6.37
C LYS A 173 -25.18 31.29 -7.90
N ARG A 174 -26.30 31.23 -8.63
CA ARG A 174 -26.30 31.18 -10.11
C ARG A 174 -25.84 32.50 -10.75
N ILE A 175 -26.06 33.63 -10.08
CA ILE A 175 -25.55 34.95 -10.50
C ILE A 175 -24.05 35.07 -10.17
N LEU A 176 -23.61 34.65 -8.97
CA LEU A 176 -22.19 34.69 -8.58
C LEU A 176 -21.30 33.85 -9.51
N SER A 177 -21.75 32.67 -9.92
CA SER A 177 -20.97 31.81 -10.84
C SER A 177 -20.77 32.44 -12.22
N VAL A 178 -21.76 33.19 -12.73
CA VAL A 178 -21.64 33.90 -14.02
C VAL A 178 -20.71 35.10 -13.89
N ILE A 179 -20.81 35.86 -12.80
CA ILE A 179 -19.89 37.00 -12.54
C ILE A 179 -18.44 36.51 -12.41
N ALA A 180 -18.20 35.40 -11.70
CA ALA A 180 -16.87 34.82 -11.56
C ALA A 180 -16.25 34.40 -12.91
N ALA A 181 -17.06 33.79 -13.80
CA ALA A 181 -16.61 33.42 -15.15
C ALA A 181 -16.24 34.64 -16.01
N VAL A 182 -17.04 35.72 -15.94
CA VAL A 182 -16.74 36.98 -16.66
C VAL A 182 -15.46 37.64 -16.13
N VAL A 183 -15.27 37.68 -14.81
CA VAL A 183 -14.04 38.22 -14.20
C VAL A 183 -12.80 37.41 -14.61
N ALA A 184 -12.89 36.07 -14.65
CA ALA A 184 -11.81 35.22 -15.12
C ALA A 184 -11.42 35.49 -16.59
N LEU A 185 -12.41 35.69 -17.47
CA LEU A 185 -12.17 36.03 -18.88
C LEU A 185 -11.51 37.42 -19.05
N ILE A 186 -11.90 38.40 -18.23
CA ILE A 186 -11.28 39.74 -18.24
C ILE A 186 -9.82 39.66 -17.78
N ILE A 187 -9.53 38.90 -16.71
CA ILE A 187 -8.15 38.69 -16.23
C ILE A 187 -7.30 38.01 -17.31
N LEU A 188 -7.84 36.99 -17.99
CA LEU A 188 -7.14 36.29 -19.06
C LEU A 188 -6.81 37.23 -20.24
N ALA A 189 -7.74 38.10 -20.62
CA ALA A 189 -7.53 39.11 -21.67
C ALA A 189 -6.46 40.15 -21.30
N ILE A 190 -6.40 40.57 -20.03
CA ILE A 190 -5.35 41.49 -19.53
C ILE A 190 -3.97 40.82 -19.58
N ILE A 191 -3.87 39.54 -19.20
CA ILE A 191 -2.61 38.77 -19.26
C ILE A 191 -2.14 38.57 -20.72
N LEU A 192 -3.05 38.25 -21.64
CA LEU A 192 -2.73 38.17 -23.08
C LEU A 192 -2.28 39.53 -23.65
N GLY A 193 -2.91 40.63 -23.20
CA GLY A 193 -2.52 41.99 -23.59
C GLY A 193 -1.12 42.40 -23.09
N SER A 194 -0.74 41.99 -21.88
CA SER A 194 0.59 42.32 -21.31
C SER A 194 1.72 41.46 -21.87
N VAL A 195 1.45 40.22 -22.30
CA VAL A 195 2.46 39.32 -22.89
C VAL A 195 2.78 39.65 -24.36
N LEU A 196 1.82 40.17 -25.12
CA LEU A 196 2.00 40.47 -26.56
C LEU A 196 2.42 41.92 -26.85
N GLY A 197 2.39 42.79 -25.83
CA GLY A 197 2.61 44.23 -25.97
C GLY A 197 4.00 44.72 -25.55
N THR A 198 5.07 44.37 -26.28
CA THR A 198 6.22 45.26 -26.61
C THR A 198 7.36 44.53 -27.33
N GLN A 199 7.66 44.91 -28.58
CA GLN A 199 8.99 44.70 -29.15
C GLN A 199 9.81 45.99 -29.08
N LYS A 200 11.07 45.90 -28.64
CA LYS A 200 12.17 46.69 -29.22
C LYS A 200 13.50 45.96 -29.06
N LYS A 201 14.31 46.04 -30.12
CA LYS A 201 15.62 45.36 -30.27
C LYS A 201 16.66 45.94 -29.30
N HIS A 202 17.65 45.14 -28.89
CA HIS A 202 19.06 45.40 -29.23
C HIS A 202 19.97 44.17 -29.05
N THR A 203 21.14 44.24 -29.70
CA THR A 203 22.05 43.13 -30.04
C THR A 203 23.26 43.05 -29.10
N ALA A 204 23.76 41.83 -28.77
CA ALA A 204 25.16 41.39 -28.95
C ALA A 204 25.62 40.24 -27.99
N GLN A 205 26.56 39.47 -28.54
CA GLN A 205 27.47 38.42 -28.02
C GLN A 205 27.88 38.49 -26.52
N THR A 206 28.34 37.42 -25.84
CA THR A 206 29.39 36.46 -26.27
C THR A 206 29.48 35.18 -25.40
N THR A 207 29.86 34.04 -26.01
CA THR A 207 30.62 32.88 -25.47
C THR A 207 30.29 32.14 -24.15
N SER A 208 30.01 30.83 -24.33
CA SER A 208 30.78 29.67 -23.81
C SER A 208 30.24 28.78 -22.66
N THR A 209 30.68 27.53 -22.72
CA THR A 209 30.53 26.38 -21.81
C THR A 209 29.14 25.75 -21.65
N SER A 210 29.02 24.55 -22.23
CA SER A 210 27.89 23.62 -22.11
C SER A 210 28.07 22.67 -20.93
N THR A 211 27.10 22.64 -20.02
CA THR A 211 26.94 21.58 -19.02
C THR A 211 25.46 21.17 -19.03
N PRO A 212 25.10 19.91 -19.30
CA PRO A 212 23.70 19.49 -19.33
C PRO A 212 23.16 19.34 -17.90
N THR A 213 22.44 20.35 -17.41
CA THR A 213 21.63 20.23 -16.20
C THR A 213 20.38 19.41 -16.52
N LEU A 214 20.35 18.15 -16.09
CA LEU A 214 19.14 17.33 -16.07
C LEU A 214 18.18 17.88 -15.01
N THR A 215 17.18 18.64 -15.44
CA THR A 215 16.03 19.02 -14.62
C THR A 215 15.08 17.83 -14.52
N THR A 216 15.27 16.98 -13.50
CA THR A 216 14.30 15.95 -13.13
C THR A 216 13.10 16.58 -12.44
N THR A 217 12.05 16.85 -13.21
CA THR A 217 10.72 17.15 -12.65
C THR A 217 10.14 15.89 -12.02
N PHE A 218 10.20 15.82 -10.68
CA PHE A 218 9.46 14.82 -9.92
C PHE A 218 7.95 15.06 -10.07
N SER A 219 7.28 14.22 -10.87
CA SER A 219 5.82 14.12 -10.88
C SER A 219 5.38 13.22 -9.73
N SER A 220 4.61 13.76 -8.79
CA SER A 220 4.03 13.00 -7.68
C SER A 220 2.99 12.01 -8.18
N ILE A 221 3.23 10.72 -7.95
CA ILE A 221 2.29 9.66 -8.28
C ILE A 221 1.35 9.45 -7.09
N TYR A 222 0.07 9.78 -7.27
CA TYR A 222 -0.97 9.49 -6.29
C TYR A 222 -1.27 8.00 -6.24
N TYR A 223 -1.05 7.38 -5.08
CA TYR A 223 -1.57 6.04 -4.78
C TYR A 223 -3.09 6.09 -4.59
N ASN A 224 -3.81 5.23 -5.31
CA ASN A 224 -5.21 4.89 -5.01
C ASN A 224 -5.37 3.37 -5.09
N GLY A 225 -5.58 2.74 -3.94
CA GLY A 225 -5.54 1.28 -3.79
C GLY A 225 -6.87 0.59 -4.06
N SER A 226 -6.77 -0.69 -4.42
CA SER A 226 -7.84 -1.67 -4.25
C SER A 226 -7.26 -3.09 -4.12
N ALA A 227 -6.33 -3.26 -3.19
CA ALA A 227 -6.03 -4.55 -2.56
C ALA A 227 -6.59 -4.54 -1.13
N PRO A 228 -6.85 -5.70 -0.50
CA PRO A 228 -6.84 -5.80 0.94
C PRO A 228 -5.37 -5.67 1.42
N ASP A 229 -4.86 -4.44 1.41
CA ASP A 229 -3.58 -4.11 2.04
C ASP A 229 -3.74 -4.17 3.56
N PRO A 230 -2.80 -4.80 4.31
CA PRO A 230 -2.76 -4.68 5.76
C PRO A 230 -2.34 -3.26 6.21
N VAL A 231 -1.76 -2.45 5.32
CA VAL A 231 -1.31 -1.08 5.58
C VAL A 231 -2.36 -0.09 5.07
N SER A 232 -3.00 0.66 5.97
CA SER A 232 -3.84 1.77 5.54
C SER A 232 -2.98 2.95 5.07
N VAL A 233 -3.19 3.42 3.84
CA VAL A 233 -2.59 4.68 3.36
C VAL A 233 -2.95 5.80 4.33
N ALA A 234 -1.94 6.51 4.82
CA ALA A 234 -2.13 7.59 5.79
C ALA A 234 -2.72 8.86 5.15
N ASP A 235 -3.45 9.65 5.93
CA ASP A 235 -4.01 10.94 5.50
C ASP A 235 -2.95 12.06 5.46
N ALA A 236 -1.82 11.90 6.14
CA ALA A 236 -0.58 12.66 5.91
C ALA A 236 0.64 11.83 6.31
N PHE A 237 1.77 12.04 5.63
CA PHE A 237 2.99 11.27 5.87
C PHE A 237 4.26 12.11 5.68
N TYR A 238 5.11 12.11 6.70
CA TYR A 238 6.33 12.91 6.80
C TYR A 238 7.53 11.96 6.97
N ALA A 239 8.15 11.59 5.86
CA ALA A 239 9.37 10.77 5.84
C ALA A 239 10.61 11.52 6.35
N PHE A 240 10.56 12.85 6.44
CA PHE A 240 11.65 13.73 6.90
C PHE A 240 12.97 13.68 6.11
N ASP A 241 12.97 13.08 4.91
CA ASP A 241 14.08 13.02 3.95
C ASP A 241 14.51 14.41 3.44
N GLY A 242 15.26 15.16 4.27
CA GLY A 242 15.76 16.50 3.97
C GLY A 242 14.69 17.60 3.91
N THR A 243 13.41 17.26 4.09
CA THR A 243 12.27 18.20 4.03
C THR A 243 11.22 17.92 5.09
N THR A 244 10.39 18.93 5.39
CA THR A 244 9.20 18.80 6.24
C THR A 244 7.90 18.64 5.43
N ASN A 245 8.00 18.20 4.17
CA ASN A 245 6.84 18.07 3.28
C ASN A 245 5.99 16.84 3.63
N ASP A 246 4.68 16.95 3.36
CA ASP A 246 3.74 15.84 3.43
C ASP A 246 3.66 15.17 2.04
N LEU A 247 3.97 13.88 2.00
CA LEU A 247 4.01 13.10 0.75
C LEU A 247 2.61 12.77 0.19
N TYR A 248 1.54 12.88 0.99
CA TYR A 248 0.20 12.43 0.59
C TYR A 248 -0.86 13.52 0.45
N SER A 249 -0.97 14.47 1.38
CA SER A 249 -2.06 15.49 1.38
C SER A 249 -1.61 16.94 1.18
N LEU A 250 -0.33 17.17 0.87
CA LEU A 250 0.30 18.49 0.68
C LEU A 250 0.24 19.39 1.93
N ARG A 251 0.00 18.84 3.13
CA ARG A 251 0.02 19.56 4.42
C ARG A 251 1.45 19.78 4.90
N ASN A 252 2.28 20.41 4.08
CA ASN A 252 3.69 20.60 4.36
C ASN A 252 3.92 21.33 5.70
N GLY A 253 4.83 20.79 6.51
CA GLY A 253 5.19 21.34 7.81
C GLY A 253 6.07 22.58 7.68
N ALA A 254 5.64 23.69 8.27
CA ALA A 254 6.44 24.89 8.44
C ALA A 254 7.30 24.78 9.71
N VAL A 255 8.61 24.85 9.57
CA VAL A 255 9.54 24.90 10.72
C VAL A 255 9.35 26.23 11.46
N ALA A 256 9.19 26.15 12.77
CA ALA A 256 9.04 27.31 13.65
C ALA A 256 10.13 27.34 14.73
N GLY A 257 10.57 28.55 15.10
CA GLY A 257 11.65 28.79 16.05
C GLY A 257 13.00 28.94 15.37
N GLY A 258 13.78 27.86 15.28
CA GLY A 258 15.11 27.82 14.67
C GLY A 258 15.20 26.95 13.41
N PRO A 259 16.37 26.88 12.76
CA PRO A 259 16.60 25.94 11.68
C PRO A 259 16.65 24.49 12.19
N VAL A 260 16.27 23.55 11.35
CA VAL A 260 16.41 22.11 11.57
C VAL A 260 17.59 21.56 10.76
N SER A 261 18.14 20.45 11.22
CA SER A 261 19.14 19.65 10.49
C SER A 261 18.62 18.24 10.28
N TYR A 262 19.27 17.49 9.40
CA TYR A 262 18.91 16.11 9.09
C TYR A 262 20.12 15.19 9.28
N ILE A 263 19.86 13.97 9.76
CA ILE A 263 20.87 12.90 9.94
C ILE A 263 20.36 11.63 9.27
N GLN A 264 21.19 10.57 9.20
CA GLN A 264 20.71 9.24 8.80
C GLN A 264 19.52 8.81 9.68
N GLY A 265 18.44 8.37 9.04
CA GLY A 265 17.19 8.05 9.71
C GLY A 265 17.14 6.71 10.43
N TYR A 266 15.93 6.30 10.77
CA TYR A 266 15.57 4.90 11.00
C TYR A 266 15.81 4.10 9.71
N VAL A 267 15.37 4.66 8.57
CA VAL A 267 15.69 4.15 7.23
C VAL A 267 17.14 4.47 6.89
N PRO A 268 18.01 3.49 6.57
CA PRO A 268 19.45 3.77 6.38
C PRO A 268 19.80 4.59 5.13
N TYR A 269 18.89 4.66 4.15
CA TYR A 269 19.03 5.53 2.98
C TYR A 269 18.18 6.81 3.08
N GLY A 270 17.36 6.92 4.13
CA GLY A 270 16.54 8.10 4.43
C GLY A 270 17.18 9.00 5.48
N GLN A 271 16.50 10.10 5.80
CA GLN A 271 16.93 11.07 6.80
C GLN A 271 15.88 11.35 7.86
N ALA A 272 16.30 11.41 9.11
CA ALA A 272 15.47 11.90 10.20
C ALA A 272 15.67 13.40 10.44
N ILE A 273 14.59 14.09 10.81
CA ILE A 273 14.65 15.48 11.26
C ILE A 273 15.19 15.57 12.69
N VAL A 274 16.12 16.50 12.91
CA VAL A 274 16.72 16.77 14.22
C VAL A 274 16.02 17.96 14.89
N LEU A 275 15.49 17.73 16.09
CA LEU A 275 14.98 18.77 16.98
C LEU A 275 15.90 18.85 18.21
N ASN A 276 16.50 20.02 18.45
CA ASN A 276 17.55 20.20 19.48
C ASN A 276 17.35 21.46 20.33
N GLN A 277 18.08 21.54 21.46
CA GLN A 277 17.85 22.53 22.52
C GLN A 277 18.21 23.98 22.16
N SER A 278 19.07 24.23 21.17
CA SER A 278 19.70 25.54 20.96
C SER A 278 18.70 26.64 20.60
N ASN A 279 17.60 26.25 19.95
CA ASN A 279 16.40 27.06 19.75
C ASN A 279 15.19 26.13 19.90
N THR A 280 14.11 26.57 20.53
CA THR A 280 12.85 25.79 20.61
C THR A 280 12.31 25.57 19.19
N THR A 281 12.59 24.40 18.64
CA THR A 281 12.26 24.01 17.26
C THR A 281 11.05 23.08 17.27
N GLN A 282 10.10 23.36 16.38
CA GLN A 282 8.89 22.56 16.19
C GLN A 282 8.42 22.67 14.74
N ILE A 283 7.54 21.76 14.33
CA ILE A 283 6.95 21.76 12.99
C ILE A 283 5.47 22.09 13.12
N ASN A 284 5.04 23.17 12.48
CA ASN A 284 3.67 23.63 12.44
C ASN A 284 3.02 23.22 11.13
N ILE A 285 1.96 22.42 11.18
CA ILE A 285 1.21 21.98 10.00
C ILE A 285 -0.14 22.69 9.96
N GLN A 286 -0.49 23.22 8.78
CA GLN A 286 -1.81 23.76 8.47
C GLN A 286 -2.23 23.43 7.02
N PRO A 287 -3.55 23.33 6.74
CA PRO A 287 -4.65 23.34 7.72
C PRO A 287 -4.66 22.07 8.59
N ALA A 288 -5.34 22.11 9.73
CA ALA A 288 -5.54 20.92 10.56
C ALA A 288 -6.55 19.94 9.93
N PHE A 289 -6.62 18.73 10.46
CA PHE A 289 -7.63 17.74 10.09
C PHE A 289 -9.02 18.15 10.59
N ASN A 290 -10.06 17.79 9.84
CA ASN A 290 -11.45 18.05 10.22
C ASN A 290 -11.96 16.96 11.17
N LEU A 291 -11.57 17.05 12.44
CA LEU A 291 -11.96 16.09 13.48
C LEU A 291 -13.32 16.45 14.09
N THR A 292 -14.16 15.43 14.23
CA THR A 292 -15.48 15.47 14.88
C THR A 292 -15.50 14.55 16.10
N THR A 293 -16.55 14.58 16.91
CA THR A 293 -16.73 13.66 18.05
C THR A 293 -16.78 12.18 17.66
N ASN A 294 -17.06 11.87 16.39
CA ASN A 294 -17.12 10.51 15.84
C ASN A 294 -15.88 10.14 15.01
N SER A 295 -14.88 11.02 14.90
CA SER A 295 -13.67 10.76 14.12
C SER A 295 -12.78 9.73 14.81
N ASN A 296 -12.31 8.76 14.05
CA ASN A 296 -11.20 7.90 14.46
C ASN A 296 -9.88 8.58 14.09
N PHE A 297 -8.78 8.16 14.71
CA PHE A 297 -7.44 8.42 14.18
C PHE A 297 -6.42 7.40 14.67
N THR A 298 -5.32 7.32 13.94
CA THR A 298 -4.03 6.81 14.38
C THR A 298 -2.99 7.88 14.09
N ILE A 299 -2.10 8.13 15.05
CA ILE A 299 -0.82 8.80 14.80
C ILE A 299 0.28 7.81 15.15
N GLU A 300 1.29 7.68 14.31
CA GLU A 300 2.45 6.84 14.61
C GLU A 300 3.71 7.26 13.84
N GLY A 301 4.88 6.87 14.33
CA GLY A 301 6.16 7.12 13.65
C GLY A 301 7.34 6.68 14.51
N PHE A 302 8.55 6.84 13.99
CA PHE A 302 9.78 6.49 14.70
C PHE A 302 10.38 7.72 15.40
N PHE A 303 10.75 7.55 16.66
CA PHE A 303 11.34 8.59 17.50
C PHE A 303 12.60 8.06 18.17
N MET A 304 13.69 8.83 18.15
CA MET A 304 14.90 8.55 18.93
C MET A 304 15.16 9.69 19.91
N LEU A 305 15.07 9.40 21.21
CA LEU A 305 15.33 10.40 22.24
C LEU A 305 16.84 10.58 22.46
N GLN A 306 17.29 11.82 22.51
CA GLN A 306 18.66 12.17 22.87
C GLN A 306 18.81 12.51 24.36
N LYS A 307 17.70 12.63 25.11
CA LYS A 307 17.69 12.99 26.53
C LYS A 307 16.70 12.11 27.33
N THR A 308 17.16 11.57 28.45
CA THR A 308 16.31 10.84 29.41
C THR A 308 15.37 11.77 30.17
N GLN A 309 14.25 11.24 30.66
CA GLN A 309 13.27 11.98 31.46
C GLN A 309 12.76 13.29 30.82
N LEU A 310 12.63 13.29 29.49
CA LEU A 310 12.22 14.45 28.71
C LEU A 310 10.75 14.83 28.98
N ASN A 311 10.47 16.13 29.07
CA ASN A 311 9.12 16.69 29.01
C ASN A 311 8.98 17.39 27.66
N ALA A 312 8.08 16.91 26.80
CA ALA A 312 7.93 17.39 25.42
C ALA A 312 6.57 17.02 24.84
N THR A 313 6.12 17.75 23.81
CA THR A 313 5.04 17.32 22.93
C THR A 313 5.62 16.59 21.73
N LEU A 314 5.27 15.31 21.56
CA LEU A 314 5.61 14.56 20.35
C LEU A 314 4.73 15.06 19.21
N ILE A 315 3.41 15.13 19.45
CA ILE A 315 2.45 15.74 18.53
C ILE A 315 1.22 16.29 19.27
N GLN A 316 0.76 17.46 18.84
CA GLN A 316 -0.56 18.01 19.14
C GLN A 316 -1.38 17.97 17.85
N LEU A 317 -2.33 17.04 17.77
CA LEU A 317 -3.24 16.90 16.62
C LEU A 317 -4.37 17.95 16.65
N ALA A 318 -4.79 18.33 17.86
CA ALA A 318 -5.74 19.41 18.14
C ALA A 318 -5.46 19.95 19.57
N PRO A 319 -5.99 21.11 19.97
CA PRO A 319 -5.71 21.69 21.29
C PRO A 319 -5.99 20.78 22.51
N ASN A 320 -6.93 19.84 22.37
CA ASN A 320 -7.27 18.84 23.39
C ASN A 320 -6.88 17.40 22.97
N ILE A 321 -6.00 17.22 21.98
CA ILE A 321 -5.54 15.91 21.51
C ILE A 321 -4.04 15.97 21.32
N MET A 322 -3.30 15.46 22.30
CA MET A 322 -1.85 15.50 22.31
C MET A 322 -1.27 14.13 22.68
N LEU A 323 -0.13 13.81 22.09
CA LEU A 323 0.78 12.79 22.59
C LEU A 323 2.05 13.50 23.08
N ASN A 324 2.34 13.35 24.36
CA ASN A 324 3.42 14.01 25.08
C ASN A 324 4.34 12.98 25.73
N LEU A 325 5.51 13.45 26.15
CA LEU A 325 6.35 12.82 27.15
C LEU A 325 6.23 13.62 28.45
N VAL A 326 6.01 12.91 29.56
CA VAL A 326 6.07 13.44 30.92
C VAL A 326 7.13 12.66 31.68
N ASN A 327 8.24 13.32 32.02
CA ASN A 327 9.45 12.69 32.57
C ASN A 327 9.88 11.43 31.78
N GLY A 328 9.79 11.48 30.45
CA GLY A 328 10.16 10.38 29.55
C GLY A 328 9.15 9.23 29.45
N VAL A 329 7.99 9.31 30.11
CA VAL A 329 6.88 8.35 29.97
C VAL A 329 5.85 8.90 28.98
N LEU A 330 5.28 8.04 28.13
CA LEU A 330 4.21 8.45 27.21
C LEU A 330 2.96 8.91 27.97
N PHE A 331 2.41 10.05 27.53
CA PHE A 331 1.18 10.63 28.07
C PHE A 331 0.34 11.17 26.91
N ALA A 332 -0.81 10.54 26.65
CA ALA A 332 -1.80 11.07 25.72
C ALA A 332 -2.89 11.85 26.47
N SER A 333 -3.25 13.03 25.98
CA SER A 333 -4.45 13.76 26.39
C SER A 333 -5.51 13.72 25.29
N ILE A 334 -6.77 13.58 25.68
CA ILE A 334 -7.89 13.46 24.75
C ILE A 334 -9.17 14.03 25.38
N GLY A 335 -9.54 15.24 24.96
CA GLY A 335 -10.56 16.04 25.61
C GLY A 335 -10.04 16.73 26.89
N LEU A 336 -10.97 17.30 27.67
CA LEU A 336 -10.64 18.24 28.75
C LEU A 336 -10.12 17.57 30.04
N ASN A 337 -10.53 16.32 30.32
CA ASN A 337 -10.26 15.63 31.60
C ASN A 337 -9.97 14.14 31.41
N THR A 338 -9.42 13.73 30.27
CA THR A 338 -9.12 12.31 30.01
C THR A 338 -7.72 12.17 29.45
N SER A 339 -6.94 11.29 30.07
CA SER A 339 -5.58 10.96 29.69
C SER A 339 -5.37 9.46 29.64
N ILE A 340 -4.32 9.05 28.94
CA ILE A 340 -3.76 7.72 28.91
C ILE A 340 -2.29 7.87 29.25
N VAL A 341 -1.81 7.15 30.27
CA VAL A 341 -0.43 7.23 30.76
C VAL A 341 0.20 5.87 30.57
N GLY A 342 1.37 5.84 29.92
CA GLY A 342 2.18 4.64 29.80
C GLY A 342 2.83 4.25 31.13
N THR A 343 3.60 3.18 31.09
CA THR A 343 4.34 2.62 32.23
C THR A 343 5.85 2.68 32.02
N SER A 344 6.30 2.56 30.79
CA SER A 344 7.72 2.56 30.41
C SER A 344 8.29 3.97 30.29
N VAL A 345 9.49 4.17 30.83
CA VAL A 345 10.34 5.35 30.52
C VAL A 345 11.09 5.05 29.23
N LEU A 346 10.93 5.90 28.21
CA LEU A 346 11.54 5.70 26.90
C LEU A 346 13.08 5.67 26.99
N SER A 347 13.68 4.69 26.30
CA SER A 347 15.13 4.61 26.16
C SER A 347 15.68 5.70 25.24
N THR A 348 16.92 6.13 25.48
CA THR A 348 17.64 7.07 24.61
C THR A 348 18.55 6.36 23.64
N GLN A 349 18.92 7.02 22.54
CA GLN A 349 19.85 6.53 21.50
C GLN A 349 19.35 5.30 20.71
N ASN A 350 18.11 4.87 20.92
CA ASN A 350 17.44 3.85 20.13
C ASN A 350 16.25 4.46 19.39
N TRP A 351 15.97 3.96 18.19
CA TRP A 351 14.71 4.22 17.50
C TRP A 351 13.59 3.44 18.17
N LEU A 352 12.48 4.12 18.45
CA LEU A 352 11.26 3.55 19.03
C LEU A 352 10.09 3.89 18.12
N HIS A 353 9.31 2.90 17.69
CA HIS A 353 8.01 3.17 17.06
C HIS A 353 7.03 3.58 18.15
N ILE A 354 6.41 4.75 18.03
CA ILE A 354 5.45 5.25 19.00
C ILE A 354 4.13 5.45 18.27
N SER A 355 3.02 4.94 18.82
CA SER A 355 1.69 5.15 18.26
C SER A 355 0.66 5.60 19.30
N PHE A 356 -0.35 6.32 18.82
CA PHE A 356 -1.54 6.74 19.54
C PHE A 356 -2.77 6.55 18.66
N VAL A 357 -3.64 5.62 19.04
CA VAL A 357 -4.87 5.23 18.33
C VAL A 357 -6.10 5.66 19.12
N TYR A 358 -7.09 6.23 18.46
CA TYR A 358 -8.42 6.46 19.01
C TYR A 358 -9.53 5.90 18.11
N TYR A 359 -10.38 5.05 18.70
CA TYR A 359 -11.54 4.46 18.04
C TYR A 359 -12.83 5.00 18.67
N ALA A 360 -13.48 5.93 17.98
CA ALA A 360 -14.68 6.63 18.43
C ALA A 360 -15.85 5.70 18.77
N THR A 361 -16.15 4.71 17.92
CA THR A 361 -17.27 3.79 18.14
C THR A 361 -17.10 2.95 19.40
N LYS A 362 -15.86 2.57 19.75
CA LYS A 362 -15.53 1.84 20.97
C LYS A 362 -15.26 2.76 22.17
N GLN A 363 -15.06 4.06 21.94
CA GLN A 363 -14.59 5.03 22.93
C GLN A 363 -13.30 4.55 23.61
N THR A 364 -12.38 3.97 22.81
CA THR A 364 -11.09 3.43 23.29
C THR A 364 -9.94 4.26 22.74
N ALA A 365 -9.01 4.61 23.61
CA ALA A 365 -7.77 5.32 23.29
C ALA A 365 -6.59 4.46 23.76
N THR A 366 -5.65 4.17 22.86
CA THR A 366 -4.54 3.24 23.08
C THR A 366 -3.22 3.88 22.68
N ILE A 367 -2.19 3.72 23.50
CA ILE A 367 -0.80 4.09 23.19
C ILE A 367 0.09 2.85 23.20
N SER A 368 1.03 2.77 22.26
CA SER A 368 1.96 1.64 22.13
C SER A 368 3.40 2.12 21.85
N ILE A 369 4.37 1.31 22.27
CA ILE A 369 5.79 1.42 21.93
C ILE A 369 6.19 0.13 21.20
N ASP A 370 6.88 0.22 20.08
CA ASP A 370 7.40 -0.93 19.28
C ASP A 370 6.33 -2.00 18.99
N GLY A 371 5.09 -1.56 18.77
CA GLY A 371 3.94 -2.45 18.52
C GLY A 371 3.32 -3.08 19.76
N ILE A 372 3.83 -2.78 20.96
CA ILE A 372 3.36 -3.30 22.25
C ILE A 372 2.51 -2.25 22.97
N VAL A 373 1.30 -2.62 23.38
CA VAL A 373 0.40 -1.72 24.13
C VAL A 373 1.01 -1.34 25.48
N GLU A 374 1.24 -0.04 25.69
CA GLU A 374 1.63 0.52 26.98
C GLU A 374 0.41 0.74 27.88
N ALA A 375 -0.66 1.30 27.30
CA ALA A 375 -1.89 1.57 28.03
C ALA A 375 -3.09 1.72 27.08
N THR A 376 -4.27 1.33 27.56
CA THR A 376 -5.55 1.57 26.91
C THR A 376 -6.54 2.14 27.91
N ASN A 377 -7.19 3.24 27.57
CA ASN A 377 -8.30 3.81 28.32
C ASN A 377 -9.61 3.61 27.53
N SER A 378 -10.71 3.33 28.23
CA SER A 378 -12.03 3.00 27.66
C SER A 378 -13.10 3.97 28.19
N SER A 379 -14.19 4.17 27.45
CA SER A 379 -15.20 5.22 27.69
C SER A 379 -14.66 6.65 27.48
N VAL A 380 -13.61 6.78 26.66
CA VAL A 380 -12.98 8.04 26.26
C VAL A 380 -13.82 8.72 25.19
N LYS A 381 -14.17 10.00 25.38
CA LYS A 381 -14.86 10.82 24.37
C LYS A 381 -13.97 11.95 23.91
N LEU A 382 -13.93 12.19 22.61
CA LEU A 382 -13.27 13.36 22.02
C LEU A 382 -13.91 14.66 22.55
N GLY A 383 -13.20 15.37 23.42
CA GLY A 383 -13.58 16.70 23.90
C GLY A 383 -13.31 17.80 22.87
N ILE A 384 -13.86 17.65 21.67
CA ILE A 384 -13.84 18.64 20.59
C ILE A 384 -15.19 19.35 20.57
N SER A 385 -15.21 20.67 20.75
CA SER A 385 -16.44 21.49 20.79
C SER A 385 -16.88 22.02 19.43
N ALA A 386 -15.99 22.11 18.44
CA ALA A 386 -16.29 22.54 17.07
C ALA A 386 -15.19 22.08 16.07
N ASN A 387 -15.54 21.99 14.78
CA ASN A 387 -14.58 21.73 13.70
C ASN A 387 -13.56 22.87 13.59
N ASN A 388 -12.38 22.70 14.19
CA ASN A 388 -11.33 23.73 14.21
C ASN A 388 -10.18 23.41 13.23
N THR A 389 -10.49 23.39 11.94
CA THR A 389 -9.50 23.23 10.86
C THR A 389 -8.47 24.37 10.81
N ASN A 390 -8.72 25.47 11.53
CA ASN A 390 -7.83 26.63 11.67
C ASN A 390 -6.81 26.45 12.81
N SER A 391 -6.91 25.40 13.63
CA SER A 391 -5.86 25.07 14.59
C SER A 391 -4.56 24.68 13.87
N VAL A 392 -3.44 24.76 14.59
CA VAL A 392 -2.14 24.31 14.11
C VAL A 392 -1.90 22.92 14.71
N ILE A 393 -1.55 21.95 13.86
CA ILE A 393 -0.96 20.68 14.31
C ILE A 393 0.51 20.97 14.62
N ILE A 394 0.99 20.59 15.79
CA ILE A 394 2.37 20.87 16.24
C ILE A 394 3.10 19.56 16.44
N ILE A 395 4.24 19.36 15.80
CA ILE A 395 5.12 18.21 16.02
C ILE A 395 6.37 18.67 16.78
N GLY A 396 6.75 17.90 17.80
CA GLY A 396 8.07 17.99 18.44
C GLY A 396 8.32 19.22 19.32
N ALA A 397 7.29 19.92 19.79
CA ALA A 397 7.49 21.09 20.65
C ALA A 397 8.19 20.72 21.96
N GLY A 398 9.41 21.22 22.15
CA GLY A 398 10.29 20.87 23.27
C GLY A 398 10.93 19.47 23.16
N PHE A 399 10.70 18.74 22.06
CA PHE A 399 11.33 17.44 21.82
C PHE A 399 12.83 17.60 21.56
N GLN A 400 13.59 16.57 21.94
CA GLN A 400 15.05 16.58 21.91
C GLN A 400 15.53 15.22 21.42
N GLY A 401 15.76 15.15 20.11
CA GLY A 401 15.91 13.88 19.44
C GLY A 401 15.65 13.97 17.95
N TYR A 402 15.38 12.80 17.38
CA TYR A 402 15.15 12.59 15.96
C TYR A 402 13.76 12.02 15.74
N ILE A 403 13.10 12.43 14.65
CA ILE A 403 11.78 11.92 14.23
C ILE A 403 11.90 11.45 12.78
N ASP A 404 11.30 10.31 12.46
CA ASP A 404 11.32 9.70 11.14
C ASP A 404 9.98 8.98 10.85
N GLN A 405 9.62 8.86 9.57
CA GLN A 405 8.42 8.18 9.04
C GLN A 405 7.12 8.47 9.83
N LEU A 406 6.85 9.74 10.17
CA LEU A 406 5.66 10.10 10.94
C LEU A 406 4.41 10.09 10.05
N SER A 407 3.41 9.29 10.41
CA SER A 407 2.13 9.18 9.72
C SER A 407 0.96 9.60 10.61
N ILE A 408 -0.08 10.15 9.98
CA ILE A 408 -1.37 10.46 10.61
C ILE A 408 -2.47 9.91 9.72
N SER A 409 -3.34 9.07 10.28
CA SER A 409 -4.48 8.44 9.60
C SER A 409 -5.78 8.80 10.32
N LEU A 410 -6.88 9.02 9.58
CA LEU A 410 -8.23 9.30 10.10
C LEU A 410 -9.07 8.03 10.30
N ILE A 411 -8.40 6.87 10.37
CA ILE A 411 -8.96 5.59 10.78
C ILE A 411 -8.32 5.13 12.09
N ALA A 412 -8.96 4.21 12.81
CA ALA A 412 -8.34 3.53 13.94
C ALA A 412 -7.74 2.20 13.45
N LYS A 413 -6.41 2.13 13.37
CA LYS A 413 -5.70 0.86 13.10
C LYS A 413 -5.93 -0.14 14.25
N THR A 414 -5.94 -1.44 13.94
CA THR A 414 -5.99 -2.49 14.97
C THR A 414 -4.60 -2.68 15.60
N GLN A 415 -4.53 -3.33 16.76
CA GLN A 415 -3.22 -3.59 17.39
C GLN A 415 -2.31 -4.42 16.49
N ASP A 416 -2.86 -5.38 15.75
CA ASP A 416 -2.10 -6.24 14.83
C ASP A 416 -1.46 -5.40 13.71
N VAL A 417 -2.17 -4.39 13.18
CA VAL A 417 -1.64 -3.45 12.19
C VAL A 417 -0.59 -2.51 12.81
N ILE A 418 -0.82 -1.98 14.01
CA ILE A 418 0.19 -1.18 14.74
C ILE A 418 1.46 -2.00 15.00
N GLN A 419 1.31 -3.28 15.35
CA GLN A 419 2.44 -4.17 15.58
C GLN A 419 3.15 -4.53 14.26
N TRP A 420 2.40 -4.65 13.17
CA TRP A 420 2.95 -4.80 11.83
C TRP A 420 3.79 -3.58 11.43
N ASP A 421 3.19 -2.39 11.42
CA ASP A 421 3.82 -1.12 11.01
C ASP A 421 5.06 -0.79 11.85
N ALA A 422 5.04 -1.10 13.15
CA ALA A 422 6.17 -0.93 14.05
C ALA A 422 7.39 -1.82 13.76
N THR A 423 7.21 -2.94 13.04
CA THR A 423 8.20 -4.03 13.03
C THR A 423 8.47 -4.69 11.68
N ILE A 424 7.68 -4.40 10.65
CA ILE A 424 8.00 -4.78 9.27
C ILE A 424 9.22 -3.97 8.81
N ALA A 425 10.32 -4.67 8.53
CA ALA A 425 11.57 -4.07 8.07
C ALA A 425 11.53 -3.84 6.54
N ALA A 426 10.93 -4.75 5.79
CA ALA A 426 10.60 -4.57 4.37
C ALA A 426 9.54 -5.59 3.93
N TYR A 427 8.84 -5.29 2.83
CA TYR A 427 7.88 -6.18 2.18
C TYR A 427 7.98 -6.05 0.65
N TYR A 428 8.33 -7.14 -0.03
CA TYR A 428 8.42 -7.18 -1.49
C TYR A 428 7.32 -8.09 -2.04
N ARG A 429 6.37 -7.47 -2.77
CA ARG A 429 5.32 -8.20 -3.49
C ARG A 429 5.85 -9.09 -4.60
N LEU A 430 6.99 -8.73 -5.20
CA LEU A 430 7.57 -9.42 -6.37
C LEU A 430 6.71 -9.37 -7.66
N ASP A 431 5.77 -8.41 -7.69
CA ASP A 431 4.85 -8.04 -8.78
C ASP A 431 5.50 -7.18 -9.91
N PHE A 432 4.69 -6.52 -10.74
CA PHE A 432 5.08 -5.51 -11.73
C PHE A 432 6.13 -4.47 -11.24
N GLN A 433 6.12 -4.12 -9.94
CA GLN A 433 7.16 -3.29 -9.30
C GLN A 433 7.99 -4.09 -8.29
N TRP A 434 8.46 -5.28 -8.67
CA TRP A 434 9.15 -6.23 -7.78
C TRP A 434 10.35 -5.68 -7.01
N THR A 435 11.04 -4.65 -7.51
CA THR A 435 12.14 -3.97 -6.81
C THR A 435 11.70 -3.04 -5.69
N LEU A 436 10.43 -2.62 -5.64
CA LEU A 436 9.95 -1.63 -4.69
C LEU A 436 9.64 -2.27 -3.33
N ASP A 437 10.25 -1.76 -2.26
CA ASP A 437 9.81 -2.06 -0.91
C ASP A 437 8.40 -1.45 -0.72
N SER A 438 7.43 -2.33 -0.50
CA SER A 438 6.04 -2.00 -0.18
C SER A 438 5.81 -1.90 1.33
N GLY A 439 6.86 -2.08 2.14
CA GLY A 439 6.91 -1.71 3.55
C GLY A 439 7.23 -0.21 3.76
N PRO A 440 7.33 0.24 5.01
CA PRO A 440 7.46 1.65 5.36
C PRO A 440 8.88 2.22 5.17
N ASN A 441 9.88 1.37 4.86
CA ASN A 441 11.29 1.74 4.94
C ASN A 441 11.96 1.99 3.59
N GLY A 442 11.24 1.85 2.47
CA GLY A 442 11.77 2.14 1.14
C GLY A 442 13.08 1.42 0.80
N LEU A 443 13.32 0.22 1.35
CA LEU A 443 14.54 -0.58 1.16
C LEU A 443 14.59 -1.23 -0.23
N ASN A 444 14.47 -0.42 -1.27
CA ASN A 444 14.33 -0.88 -2.65
C ASN A 444 15.47 -1.81 -3.06
N ALA A 445 15.09 -2.88 -3.74
CA ALA A 445 15.97 -3.92 -4.21
C ALA A 445 16.52 -3.65 -5.61
N SER A 446 17.53 -4.44 -5.95
CA SER A 446 18.02 -4.64 -7.31
C SER A 446 17.90 -6.12 -7.68
N GLY A 447 17.95 -6.44 -8.97
CA GLY A 447 17.99 -7.83 -9.42
C GLY A 447 18.78 -8.01 -10.72
N VAL A 448 19.20 -9.24 -10.94
CA VAL A 448 19.98 -9.71 -12.09
C VAL A 448 19.33 -10.99 -12.59
N ASP A 449 19.15 -11.12 -13.90
CA ASP A 449 18.66 -12.33 -14.60
C ASP A 449 17.40 -13.02 -14.02
N VAL A 450 16.54 -12.24 -13.36
CA VAL A 450 15.21 -12.66 -12.91
C VAL A 450 14.15 -12.34 -13.95
N ASN A 451 13.12 -13.18 -14.06
CA ASN A 451 11.96 -12.96 -14.93
C ASN A 451 10.66 -13.06 -14.11
N THR A 452 9.64 -12.28 -14.46
CA THR A 452 8.31 -12.43 -13.85
C THR A 452 7.56 -13.62 -14.45
N ILE A 453 6.82 -14.35 -13.60
CA ILE A 453 5.87 -15.40 -13.97
C ILE A 453 4.58 -15.22 -13.15
N PHE A 454 3.52 -15.97 -13.45
CA PHE A 454 2.37 -16.03 -12.55
C PHE A 454 2.76 -16.57 -11.16
N GLY A 455 2.47 -15.78 -10.14
CA GLY A 455 2.88 -16.01 -8.75
C GLY A 455 1.99 -16.95 -7.95
N TRP A 456 2.17 -16.89 -6.64
CA TRP A 456 1.15 -17.26 -5.66
C TRP A 456 0.06 -16.18 -5.63
N ARG A 457 0.46 -14.90 -5.70
CA ARG A 457 -0.45 -13.75 -5.81
C ARG A 457 0.00 -12.86 -6.97
N TYR A 458 -0.84 -12.75 -8.00
CA TYR A 458 -0.53 -12.03 -9.25
C TYR A 458 0.75 -12.54 -9.93
N ASP A 459 1.89 -11.85 -9.81
CA ASP A 459 3.17 -12.20 -10.43
C ASP A 459 4.20 -12.65 -9.37
N ALA A 460 5.30 -13.27 -9.79
CA ALA A 460 6.41 -13.68 -8.93
C ALA A 460 7.72 -13.71 -9.71
N LEU A 461 8.85 -13.62 -9.00
CA LEU A 461 10.17 -13.74 -9.63
C LEU A 461 10.58 -15.21 -9.79
N ASN A 462 11.03 -15.56 -11.00
CA ASN A 462 11.66 -16.84 -11.33
C ASN A 462 13.18 -16.71 -11.36
N PHE A 463 13.85 -17.70 -10.78
CA PHE A 463 15.29 -17.75 -10.55
C PHE A 463 15.98 -18.90 -11.30
N ASN A 464 15.50 -19.23 -12.52
CA ASN A 464 16.03 -20.38 -13.27
C ASN A 464 17.34 -20.09 -14.04
N ALA A 465 17.80 -18.84 -14.13
CA ALA A 465 19.10 -18.50 -14.71
C ALA A 465 20.24 -18.69 -13.68
N SER A 466 21.47 -18.93 -14.15
CA SER A 466 22.63 -19.25 -13.29
C SER A 466 22.94 -18.17 -12.26
N ASP A 467 22.79 -16.91 -12.65
CA ASP A 467 23.14 -15.73 -11.86
C ASP A 467 21.90 -14.94 -11.40
N ALA A 468 20.72 -15.57 -11.54
CA ALA A 468 19.44 -15.01 -11.11
C ALA A 468 19.49 -14.66 -9.62
N SER A 469 19.38 -13.36 -9.33
CA SER A 469 19.44 -12.86 -7.96
C SER A 469 18.58 -11.62 -7.78
N PHE A 470 18.11 -11.45 -6.55
CA PHE A 470 17.42 -10.25 -6.07
C PHE A 470 18.11 -9.86 -4.77
N GLN A 471 18.42 -8.58 -4.58
CA GLN A 471 19.17 -8.08 -3.44
C GLN A 471 18.58 -6.78 -2.91
N ALA A 472 18.15 -6.81 -1.65
CA ALA A 472 17.75 -5.64 -0.87
C ALA A 472 18.76 -5.42 0.27
N ASN A 473 19.24 -4.19 0.43
CA ASN A 473 20.23 -3.80 1.43
C ASN A 473 19.64 -2.75 2.38
N GLY A 474 20.28 -2.49 3.53
CA GLY A 474 19.80 -1.56 4.54
C GLY A 474 19.07 -2.20 5.72
N PHE A 475 19.21 -3.51 5.94
CA PHE A 475 18.64 -4.14 7.12
C PHE A 475 19.57 -3.96 8.34
N THR A 476 19.41 -2.84 9.06
CA THR A 476 20.21 -2.49 10.25
C THR A 476 19.80 -3.25 11.51
N ALA A 477 18.51 -3.57 11.66
CA ALA A 477 17.99 -4.34 12.79
C ALA A 477 18.45 -5.81 12.76
N LEU A 478 18.55 -6.42 11.58
CA LEU A 478 18.94 -7.82 11.41
C LEU A 478 20.41 -8.01 11.85
N GLY A 479 20.65 -8.99 12.73
CA GLY A 479 22.00 -9.26 13.28
C GLY A 479 22.47 -8.26 14.36
N THR A 480 21.61 -7.35 14.81
CA THR A 480 21.83 -6.58 16.04
C THR A 480 21.70 -7.53 17.25
N PRO A 481 22.56 -7.45 18.27
CA PRO A 481 22.56 -8.44 19.35
C PRO A 481 21.26 -8.33 20.15
N GLN A 482 20.66 -9.48 20.46
CA GLN A 482 19.34 -9.60 21.13
C GLN A 482 18.13 -9.08 20.32
N GLN A 483 18.33 -8.50 19.13
CA GLN A 483 17.23 -8.10 18.25
C GLN A 483 16.61 -9.34 17.60
N ALA A 484 15.39 -9.68 17.99
CA ALA A 484 14.61 -10.71 17.33
C ALA A 484 14.34 -10.33 15.86
N PHE A 485 14.28 -11.32 14.96
CA PHE A 485 13.97 -11.07 13.55
C PHE A 485 13.23 -12.26 12.93
N SER A 486 12.53 -12.01 11.82
CA SER A 486 11.83 -13.06 11.07
C SER A 486 11.86 -12.77 9.57
N VAL A 487 11.73 -13.82 8.78
CA VAL A 487 11.57 -13.75 7.33
C VAL A 487 10.47 -14.72 6.91
N ALA A 488 9.53 -14.28 6.09
CA ALA A 488 8.47 -15.12 5.53
C ALA A 488 8.40 -14.90 4.01
N LEU A 489 8.16 -15.97 3.25
CA LEU A 489 8.02 -15.90 1.80
C LEU A 489 7.27 -17.10 1.23
N TRP A 490 6.72 -16.95 0.04
CA TRP A 490 6.20 -18.05 -0.75
C TRP A 490 7.28 -18.61 -1.66
N VAL A 491 7.40 -19.95 -1.68
CA VAL A 491 8.43 -20.68 -2.44
C VAL A 491 7.77 -21.73 -3.33
N ARG A 492 8.08 -21.73 -4.62
CA ARG A 492 7.73 -22.80 -5.57
C ARG A 492 9.01 -23.33 -6.20
N ALA A 493 9.55 -24.41 -5.63
CA ALA A 493 10.80 -24.99 -6.07
C ALA A 493 10.63 -25.90 -7.29
N GLU A 494 11.52 -25.76 -8.27
CA GLU A 494 11.67 -26.63 -9.43
C GLU A 494 12.85 -27.61 -9.25
N THR A 495 13.89 -27.22 -8.49
CA THR A 495 14.98 -28.12 -8.09
C THR A 495 14.66 -28.96 -6.85
N ARG A 496 15.50 -29.98 -6.62
CA ARG A 496 15.50 -30.81 -5.41
C ARG A 496 16.40 -30.27 -4.29
N SER A 497 17.39 -29.46 -4.65
CA SER A 497 18.27 -28.77 -3.72
C SER A 497 18.56 -27.35 -4.22
N GLY A 498 18.91 -26.44 -3.31
CA GLY A 498 19.38 -25.10 -3.62
C GLY A 498 19.09 -24.10 -2.51
N VAL A 499 19.95 -23.07 -2.39
CA VAL A 499 19.67 -21.89 -1.54
C VAL A 499 18.74 -20.96 -2.29
N PHE A 500 17.62 -20.57 -1.67
CA PHE A 500 16.71 -19.59 -2.24
C PHE A 500 16.71 -18.26 -1.50
N LEU A 501 17.22 -18.20 -0.26
CA LEU A 501 17.39 -16.96 0.49
C LEU A 501 18.65 -16.99 1.36
N THR A 502 19.41 -15.90 1.33
CA THR A 502 20.57 -15.65 2.19
C THR A 502 20.43 -14.28 2.85
N VAL A 503 20.75 -14.18 4.14
CA VAL A 503 20.88 -12.92 4.86
C VAL A 503 22.33 -12.79 5.33
N ALA A 504 23.05 -11.80 4.79
CA ALA A 504 24.46 -11.59 5.07
C ALA A 504 24.86 -10.12 4.85
N ASN A 505 26.01 -9.72 5.37
CA ASN A 505 26.69 -8.49 4.97
C ASN A 505 28.11 -8.85 4.44
N PRO A 506 29.00 -7.91 4.11
CA PRO A 506 30.33 -8.25 3.58
C PRO A 506 31.24 -9.06 4.51
N TYR A 507 30.94 -9.11 5.81
CA TYR A 507 31.79 -9.69 6.86
C TYR A 507 31.19 -10.93 7.52
N THR A 508 29.86 -11.06 7.56
CA THR A 508 29.20 -12.15 8.29
C THR A 508 27.91 -12.63 7.63
N CYS A 509 27.54 -13.88 7.92
CA CYS A 509 26.36 -14.55 7.41
C CYS A 509 25.41 -14.85 8.56
N LEU A 510 24.16 -14.41 8.47
CA LEU A 510 23.17 -14.46 9.55
C LEU A 510 22.20 -15.63 9.41
N LEU A 511 21.67 -15.85 8.19
CA LEU A 511 20.68 -16.87 7.89
C LEU A 511 20.85 -17.38 6.47
N VAL A 512 20.69 -18.69 6.27
CA VAL A 512 20.55 -19.31 4.95
C VAL A 512 19.28 -20.17 4.97
N LEU A 513 18.39 -19.99 3.98
CA LEU A 513 17.23 -20.85 3.73
C LEU A 513 17.37 -21.55 2.38
N GLY A 514 17.13 -22.85 2.36
CA GLY A 514 17.21 -23.65 1.14
C GLY A 514 16.61 -25.04 1.26
N LEU A 515 16.81 -25.85 0.22
CA LEU A 515 16.37 -27.23 0.13
C LEU A 515 17.52 -28.22 0.20
N GLN A 516 17.42 -29.20 1.08
CA GLN A 516 18.42 -30.23 1.26
C GLN A 516 18.36 -31.33 0.20
N ASN A 517 19.51 -31.65 -0.38
CA ASN A 517 19.67 -32.68 -1.41
C ASN A 517 19.19 -34.07 -0.94
N ASP A 518 19.29 -34.38 0.35
CA ASP A 518 18.68 -35.57 0.95
C ASP A 518 17.17 -35.36 1.21
N GLY A 519 16.38 -35.48 0.14
CA GLY A 519 14.93 -35.57 0.20
C GLY A 519 14.16 -34.24 0.11
N ASN A 520 14.74 -33.18 -0.45
CA ASN A 520 14.08 -31.88 -0.67
C ASN A 520 13.55 -31.21 0.61
N LYS A 521 14.18 -31.45 1.78
CA LYS A 521 13.71 -30.86 3.04
C LYS A 521 14.06 -29.39 3.12
N ILE A 522 13.16 -28.54 3.61
CA ILE A 522 13.51 -27.15 3.93
C ILE A 522 14.52 -27.17 5.07
N VAL A 523 15.58 -26.38 4.94
CA VAL A 523 16.53 -26.15 6.04
C VAL A 523 16.71 -24.65 6.24
N ALA A 524 16.60 -24.23 7.50
CA ALA A 524 17.14 -22.96 7.96
C ALA A 524 18.47 -23.21 8.68
N TYR A 525 19.55 -22.58 8.21
CA TYR A 525 20.87 -22.65 8.82
C TYR A 525 21.26 -21.29 9.39
N LEU A 526 21.63 -21.26 10.67
CA LEU A 526 22.18 -20.09 11.34
C LEU A 526 23.63 -20.37 11.75
N PRO A 527 24.62 -19.71 11.14
CA PRO A 527 26.00 -19.83 11.57
C PRO A 527 26.21 -19.14 12.93
N ASN A 528 27.05 -19.72 13.80
CA ASN A 528 27.47 -19.14 15.07
C ASN A 528 26.31 -18.70 16.00
N ALA A 529 25.27 -19.53 16.10
CA ALA A 529 24.02 -19.25 16.82
C ALA A 529 23.92 -19.92 18.21
N THR A 530 24.92 -20.71 18.62
CA THR A 530 24.98 -21.26 19.99
C THR A 530 25.87 -20.41 20.89
N ALA A 531 25.75 -20.58 22.21
CA ALA A 531 26.66 -19.97 23.18
C ALA A 531 28.16 -20.33 22.97
N THR A 532 28.46 -21.43 22.27
CA THR A 532 29.82 -21.85 21.90
C THR A 532 30.26 -21.39 20.51
N GLY A 533 29.41 -20.67 19.77
CA GLY A 533 29.70 -20.25 18.39
C GLY A 533 29.57 -21.36 17.36
N ALA A 534 28.80 -22.41 17.63
CA ALA A 534 28.47 -23.43 16.63
C ALA A 534 27.31 -22.97 15.73
N GLY A 535 27.21 -23.54 14.52
CA GLY A 535 26.06 -23.35 13.63
C GLY A 535 24.90 -24.29 13.95
N VAL A 536 23.67 -23.85 13.74
CA VAL A 536 22.43 -24.60 14.01
C VAL A 536 21.67 -24.84 12.71
N ASN A 537 21.30 -26.11 12.44
CA ASN A 537 20.43 -26.50 11.32
C ASN A 537 19.04 -26.84 11.84
N ILE A 538 18.00 -26.32 11.19
CA ILE A 538 16.60 -26.52 11.53
C ILE A 538 15.93 -27.14 10.30
N VAL A 539 15.72 -28.44 10.35
CA VAL A 539 15.21 -29.23 9.21
C VAL A 539 13.70 -29.37 9.30
N GLY A 540 12.99 -28.86 8.29
CA GLY A 540 11.54 -28.94 8.15
C GLY A 540 11.07 -30.15 7.33
N PRO A 541 9.81 -30.16 6.88
CA PRO A 541 9.26 -31.20 6.01
C PRO A 541 9.89 -31.17 4.62
N GLN A 542 9.63 -32.22 3.85
CA GLN A 542 9.94 -32.27 2.42
C GLN A 542 9.06 -31.29 1.65
N MET A 543 9.65 -30.52 0.74
CA MET A 543 8.91 -29.59 -0.12
C MET A 543 8.30 -30.31 -1.33
N PRO A 544 7.03 -30.04 -1.66
CA PRO A 544 6.45 -30.44 -2.94
C PRO A 544 7.11 -29.67 -4.09
N ILE A 545 7.62 -30.38 -5.09
CA ILE A 545 8.17 -29.78 -6.31
C ILE A 545 7.00 -29.15 -7.09
N ASN A 546 7.24 -28.00 -7.73
CA ASN A 546 6.28 -27.25 -8.55
C ASN A 546 5.04 -26.70 -7.83
N ALA A 547 4.93 -26.80 -6.51
CA ALA A 547 3.82 -26.24 -5.74
C ALA A 547 4.27 -25.10 -4.82
N TRP A 548 3.44 -24.05 -4.73
CA TRP A 548 3.65 -22.94 -3.80
C TRP A 548 3.50 -23.41 -2.35
N THR A 549 4.53 -23.14 -1.55
CA THR A 549 4.56 -23.40 -0.11
C THR A 549 5.05 -22.15 0.61
N HIS A 550 4.27 -21.66 1.57
CA HIS A 550 4.71 -20.58 2.45
C HIS A 550 5.75 -21.10 3.44
N VAL A 551 6.93 -20.50 3.45
CA VAL A 551 8.03 -20.79 4.37
C VAL A 551 8.25 -19.58 5.26
N ALA A 552 8.40 -19.78 6.56
CA ALA A 552 8.73 -18.73 7.50
C ALA A 552 9.81 -19.17 8.49
N PHE A 553 10.74 -18.27 8.76
CA PHE A 553 11.78 -18.40 9.76
C PHE A 553 11.62 -17.32 10.81
N THR A 554 11.75 -17.65 12.09
CA THR A 554 11.73 -16.68 13.19
C THR A 554 12.86 -16.97 14.18
N TRP A 555 13.43 -15.92 14.78
CA TRP A 555 14.42 -16.04 15.86
C TRP A 555 14.21 -15.01 16.96
N SER A 556 14.35 -15.45 18.21
CA SER A 556 14.63 -14.59 19.35
C SER A 556 15.54 -15.29 20.36
N SER A 557 16.19 -14.53 21.23
CA SER A 557 17.03 -15.07 22.31
C SER A 557 16.23 -15.82 23.39
N THR A 558 14.91 -15.60 23.48
CA THR A 558 14.02 -16.20 24.47
C THR A 558 13.26 -17.41 23.95
N ASN A 559 12.88 -17.42 22.67
CA ASN A 559 12.11 -18.50 22.06
C ASN A 559 12.88 -19.33 21.02
N PHE A 560 14.18 -19.06 20.87
CA PHE A 560 15.12 -19.72 19.95
C PHE A 560 14.75 -19.53 18.48
N ALA A 561 15.40 -20.30 17.60
CA ALA A 561 15.12 -20.32 16.18
C ALA A 561 13.96 -21.29 15.86
N LYS A 562 13.03 -20.89 14.99
CA LYS A 562 11.88 -21.70 14.57
C LYS A 562 11.70 -21.66 13.07
N LEU A 563 11.29 -22.79 12.50
CA LEU A 563 10.91 -22.92 11.10
C LEU A 563 9.42 -23.26 11.02
N TYR A 564 8.72 -22.59 10.12
CA TYR A 564 7.28 -22.77 9.87
C TYR A 564 7.02 -23.06 8.39
N THR A 565 6.02 -23.89 8.13
CA THR A 565 5.50 -24.15 6.78
C THR A 565 3.99 -24.01 6.79
N SER A 566 3.43 -23.19 5.89
CA SER A 566 2.00 -22.88 5.86
C SER A 566 1.45 -22.42 7.22
N ALA A 567 2.21 -21.57 7.93
CA ALA A 567 1.98 -21.09 9.29
C ALA A 567 1.80 -22.18 10.37
N LEU A 568 2.19 -23.43 10.10
CA LEU A 568 2.34 -24.49 11.10
C LEU A 568 3.81 -24.58 11.50
N LEU A 569 4.08 -24.73 12.81
CA LEU A 569 5.43 -24.92 13.32
C LEU A 569 5.97 -26.25 12.79
N ALA A 570 7.04 -26.19 11.99
CA ALA A 570 7.67 -27.36 11.39
C ALA A 570 8.77 -27.94 12.29
N ASN A 571 9.65 -27.09 12.84
CA ASN A 571 10.72 -27.52 13.75
C ASN A 571 11.30 -26.33 14.56
N VAL A 572 12.06 -26.63 15.61
CA VAL A 572 12.70 -25.65 16.52
C VAL A 572 14.19 -25.98 16.69
N GLY A 573 15.06 -25.00 16.50
CA GLY A 573 16.49 -25.07 16.81
C GLY A 573 16.75 -24.55 18.22
N VAL A 574 16.54 -25.39 19.25
CA VAL A 574 16.65 -24.98 20.66
C VAL A 574 18.04 -24.50 21.07
N ASP A 575 19.09 -24.95 20.37
CA ASP A 575 20.47 -24.52 20.62
C ASP A 575 20.77 -23.11 20.09
N ALA A 576 19.88 -22.51 19.28
CA ALA A 576 20.03 -21.18 18.70
C ALA A 576 19.71 -20.07 19.74
N THR A 577 20.42 -20.08 20.86
CA THR A 577 20.17 -19.22 22.02
C THR A 577 20.78 -17.81 21.88
N THR A 578 21.77 -17.64 21.01
CA THR A 578 22.44 -16.36 20.76
C THR A 578 22.64 -16.13 19.26
N LEU A 579 23.04 -14.92 18.88
CA LEU A 579 23.63 -14.67 17.57
C LEU A 579 25.01 -14.09 17.86
N ASN A 580 26.08 -14.83 17.59
CA ASN A 580 27.44 -14.35 17.82
C ASN A 580 28.00 -13.65 16.56
N ASN A 581 27.32 -13.78 15.42
CA ASN A 581 27.55 -13.07 14.16
C ASN A 581 27.02 -11.62 14.20
N VAL A 582 27.34 -10.92 15.29
CA VAL A 582 26.78 -9.62 15.63
C VAL A 582 27.30 -8.52 14.70
N ARG A 583 26.41 -7.59 14.35
CA ARG A 583 26.78 -6.27 13.83
C ARG A 583 27.42 -5.43 14.95
N GLY A 584 28.76 -5.44 15.03
CA GLY A 584 29.53 -4.72 16.07
C GLY A 584 31.03 -4.66 15.80
N GLY A 585 31.72 -3.70 16.42
CA GLY A 585 33.15 -3.45 16.20
C GLY A 585 33.43 -3.01 14.75
N ASN A 586 34.34 -3.71 14.06
CA ASN A 586 34.66 -3.46 12.65
C ASN A 586 33.54 -3.88 11.68
N ASN A 587 32.47 -4.53 12.17
CA ASN A 587 31.36 -5.03 11.36
C ASN A 587 30.10 -4.17 11.57
N SER A 588 30.08 -2.95 11.03
CA SER A 588 28.95 -2.02 11.12
C SER A 588 28.07 -1.98 9.85
N ALA A 589 28.39 -2.78 8.83
CA ALA A 589 27.58 -2.85 7.61
C ALA A 589 26.15 -3.35 7.91
N PRO A 590 25.10 -2.75 7.31
CA PRO A 590 23.76 -3.32 7.36
C PRO A 590 23.72 -4.70 6.68
N MET A 591 22.73 -5.52 7.04
CA MET A 591 22.49 -6.79 6.35
C MET A 591 21.84 -6.55 4.98
N THR A 592 22.15 -7.44 4.06
CA THR A 592 21.50 -7.62 2.75
C THR A 592 20.68 -8.90 2.79
N VAL A 593 19.44 -8.83 2.31
CA VAL A 593 18.60 -10.00 2.00
C VAL A 593 18.76 -10.29 0.52
N THR A 594 19.28 -11.46 0.20
CA THR A 594 19.49 -11.96 -1.16
C THR A 594 18.54 -13.13 -1.41
N LEU A 595 17.82 -13.09 -2.53
CA LEU A 595 17.04 -14.22 -3.05
C LEU A 595 17.74 -14.80 -4.28
N GLY A 596 17.62 -16.12 -4.48
CA GLY A 596 18.31 -16.83 -5.56
C GLY A 596 19.81 -16.96 -5.29
N ASN A 597 20.63 -16.69 -6.31
CA ASN A 597 22.09 -16.84 -6.22
C ASN A 597 22.73 -15.76 -5.31
N TYR A 598 23.68 -16.19 -4.46
CA TYR A 598 24.44 -15.34 -3.56
C TYR A 598 25.92 -15.28 -3.97
N SER A 599 26.40 -14.07 -4.26
CA SER A 599 27.78 -13.79 -4.72
C SER A 599 28.56 -12.87 -3.76
N GLY A 600 28.11 -12.72 -2.51
CA GLY A 600 28.72 -11.83 -1.53
C GLY A 600 30.04 -12.34 -0.93
N SER A 601 30.81 -11.44 -0.31
CA SER A 601 32.14 -11.73 0.24
C SER A 601 32.12 -12.46 1.60
N ALA A 602 31.00 -12.45 2.33
CA ALA A 602 30.94 -13.15 3.60
C ALA A 602 30.91 -14.66 3.37
N ASN A 603 31.76 -15.36 4.11
CA ASN A 603 31.83 -16.80 4.02
C ASN A 603 30.67 -17.45 4.79
N CYS A 604 29.54 -17.62 4.12
CA CYS A 604 28.44 -18.48 4.54
C CYS A 604 28.90 -19.97 4.48
N GLN A 605 29.89 -20.36 5.30
CA GLN A 605 30.71 -21.59 5.17
C GLN A 605 29.94 -22.92 5.06
N GLY A 606 28.63 -22.91 5.32
CA GLY A 606 27.76 -24.06 5.53
C GLY A 606 26.73 -24.33 4.43
N ILE A 607 27.08 -24.21 3.14
CA ILE A 607 26.33 -24.89 2.05
C ILE A 607 26.14 -26.39 2.37
N GLN A 608 27.02 -26.97 3.19
CA GLN A 608 26.90 -28.34 3.71
C GLN A 608 25.73 -28.57 4.69
N GLY A 609 25.26 -27.55 5.43
CA GLY A 609 24.09 -27.67 6.31
C GLY A 609 22.79 -27.88 5.52
N VAL A 610 22.71 -27.26 4.34
CA VAL A 610 21.66 -27.46 3.34
C VAL A 610 22.09 -28.51 2.29
N ASN A 611 23.31 -29.06 2.37
CA ASN A 611 23.90 -30.00 1.39
C ASN A 611 23.66 -29.63 -0.09
N VAL A 612 23.72 -28.34 -0.44
CA VAL A 612 23.27 -27.80 -1.73
C VAL A 612 24.37 -27.87 -2.80
N SER A 613 24.39 -28.98 -3.53
CA SER A 613 25.27 -29.18 -4.68
C SER A 613 24.74 -28.56 -5.98
N GLN A 614 23.63 -27.81 -5.93
CA GLN A 614 22.95 -27.23 -7.09
C GLN A 614 22.45 -25.82 -6.77
N THR A 615 22.44 -24.95 -7.78
CA THR A 615 21.71 -23.68 -7.75
C THR A 615 20.22 -23.95 -7.54
N PHE A 616 19.54 -23.09 -6.77
CA PHE A 616 18.08 -23.13 -6.71
C PHE A 616 17.49 -22.77 -8.07
N MET A 617 16.50 -23.54 -8.51
CA MET A 617 15.61 -23.15 -9.60
C MET A 617 14.17 -23.22 -9.10
N GLY A 618 13.34 -22.32 -9.56
CA GLY A 618 11.98 -22.11 -9.09
C GLY A 618 11.67 -20.62 -8.94
N SER A 619 10.55 -20.34 -8.29
CA SER A 619 10.02 -19.00 -8.11
C SER A 619 9.76 -18.66 -6.65
N LEU A 620 9.89 -17.37 -6.35
CA LEU A 620 9.70 -16.78 -5.03
C LEU A 620 8.73 -15.61 -5.15
N ASP A 621 7.89 -15.45 -4.13
CA ASP A 621 6.80 -14.49 -4.12
C ASP A 621 6.58 -13.96 -2.69
N GLU A 622 5.98 -12.77 -2.55
CA GLU A 622 5.41 -12.24 -1.31
C GLU A 622 6.38 -12.35 -0.10
N VAL A 623 7.49 -11.60 -0.16
CA VAL A 623 8.62 -11.67 0.78
C VAL A 623 8.51 -10.61 1.87
N PHE A 624 8.38 -11.04 3.12
CA PHE A 624 8.29 -10.21 4.31
C PHE A 624 9.55 -10.37 5.17
N VAL A 625 10.09 -9.24 5.66
CA VAL A 625 11.21 -9.22 6.59
C VAL A 625 10.79 -8.42 7.82
N PHE A 626 10.89 -9.01 9.02
CA PHE A 626 10.50 -8.37 10.27
C PHE A 626 11.71 -8.15 11.19
N ALA A 627 11.75 -7.00 11.84
CA ALA A 627 12.64 -6.67 12.96
C ALA A 627 12.11 -7.21 14.31
N ARG A 628 11.33 -8.30 14.31
CA ARG A 628 10.87 -9.01 15.51
C ARG A 628 10.69 -10.50 15.27
N GLU A 629 10.38 -11.25 16.33
CA GLU A 629 9.81 -12.59 16.20
C GLU A 629 8.33 -12.50 15.77
N ALA A 630 8.04 -12.92 14.55
CA ALA A 630 6.69 -13.11 14.05
C ALA A 630 6.02 -14.24 14.83
N GLN A 631 4.81 -14.00 15.30
CA GLN A 631 3.98 -14.98 15.97
C GLN A 631 3.20 -15.80 14.94
N GLN A 632 2.69 -16.96 15.35
CA GLN A 632 1.94 -17.83 14.44
C GLN A 632 0.70 -17.11 13.85
N GLY A 633 0.09 -16.17 14.57
CA GLY A 633 -1.00 -15.34 14.09
C GLY A 633 -0.61 -14.45 12.90
N ASP A 634 0.56 -13.81 12.95
CA ASP A 634 1.08 -13.00 11.83
C ASP A 634 1.26 -13.86 10.57
N LEU A 635 1.84 -15.05 10.74
CA LEU A 635 2.05 -16.00 9.64
C LEU A 635 0.72 -16.51 9.07
N GLN A 636 -0.29 -16.70 9.92
CA GLN A 636 -1.64 -17.04 9.46
C GLN A 636 -2.28 -15.89 8.67
N GLN A 637 -2.09 -14.63 9.09
CA GLN A 637 -2.58 -13.46 8.37
C GLN A 637 -1.95 -13.35 6.97
N ILE A 638 -0.63 -13.52 6.85
CA ILE A 638 0.12 -13.54 5.57
C ILE A 638 -0.41 -14.60 4.58
N ILE A 639 -0.89 -15.74 5.09
CA ILE A 639 -1.47 -16.80 4.25
C ILE A 639 -2.96 -16.54 3.95
N GLN A 640 -3.67 -15.91 4.89
CA GLN A 640 -5.09 -15.60 4.75
C GLN A 640 -5.38 -14.35 3.89
N THR A 641 -4.36 -13.54 3.57
CA THR A 641 -4.38 -12.59 2.45
C THR A 641 -4.38 -13.31 1.09
N LEU A 642 -5.37 -14.18 0.91
CA LEU A 642 -5.75 -14.76 -0.37
C LEU A 642 -6.23 -13.64 -1.31
N PRO A 643 -6.03 -13.77 -2.64
CA PRO A 643 -6.67 -12.88 -3.59
C PRO A 643 -8.20 -12.93 -3.43
N SER A 644 -8.79 -11.75 -3.22
CA SER A 644 -10.23 -11.47 -3.21
C SER A 644 -10.79 -11.33 -4.61
#